data_AF-A0A371FL05-F1
#
_entry.id   AF-A0A371FL05-F1
#
_cell.length_a   1.000
_cell.length_b   1.000
_cell.length_c   1.000
_cell.angle_alpha   90.00
_cell.angle_beta   90.00
_cell.angle_gamma   90.00
#
_symmetry.space_group_name_H-M   'P 1'
#
loop_
_entity.id
_entity.type
_entity.pdbx_description
1 polymer ?
#
loop_
_entity_poly.entity_id
_entity_poly.type
_entity_poly.pdbx_seq_one_letter_code
_entity_poly.pdbx_strand_id
1 'polypeptide(L)'
;MGMQRLLATLGIAVSILLGNTVESFDHPEQQHCLCEDLILPSGYPCSQYTIQTKDGLLLGLQRVSSFSSLRFGFDGERGPPVLLLHGLFTAGDAWFINSPDQSLGFVLADHGFDVWVGNVRGTRWSQGVPCFILHHFWGWSRQDLAMYNLAEMINYIYSATNSKVFVLGHSQGEMSFVAFTQPEIAEKVEAATLVLAKGLRQLNHKRTRYRGTTPTLLPHNVLARAENKARGPTSSSLQPQQSSRKQFQDLAMALLFVIGYVVIIFEEYLAFNKSGVGLLMAVSLWVIRSIGAPSTDIAVSELSHASAEVSEIVFFLLVAMTIVEIVDAHQGFKLVTDNITTRKPCLLLWVIGFVTFFLSSVLDSLASTIIMISLLRKLVPPSEYRKILGAVVVIAANSGGAWSPIGAVTTTMLWMHGQISALQTVKGLFVPSVISLAVPLVLMSLTSGVHGKGQNSPDVIASKQIAPRGLLVSSVSLGALILVPVFSALTGLSPYMGMLLGLGVLWILTDAIHYGESERQKLKVPQALSRIDIQGALFFLGILLSVSSLDAAGILRKIANYFDAHVPSGELIASAIGLISAVIDNVPLVAATMGMYDISCFPQDSDFWQLIALCASTGGSILIIGSAAGVAFMGMEKVNFIWYLRKVSGFALAGYAAGIAAYLISAS
;
A
#
# COMPACT_ATOMS: atom_id res chain seq x y z
N MET A 1 32.82 3.04 -2.62
CA MET A 1 32.81 1.75 -3.34
C MET A 1 31.65 0.80 -2.94
N GLY A 2 30.78 1.14 -1.97
CA GLY A 2 29.68 0.26 -1.52
C GLY A 2 28.33 0.44 -2.23
N MET A 3 28.02 1.63 -2.74
CA MET A 3 26.69 1.96 -3.29
C MET A 3 26.37 1.23 -4.60
N GLN A 4 27.35 1.07 -5.49
CA GLN A 4 27.16 0.34 -6.75
C GLN A 4 26.97 -1.17 -6.54
N ARG A 5 27.66 -1.77 -5.55
CA ARG A 5 27.48 -3.18 -5.21
C ARG A 5 26.14 -3.44 -4.53
N LEU A 6 25.64 -2.49 -3.75
CA LEU A 6 24.32 -2.58 -3.13
C LEU A 6 23.19 -2.42 -4.15
N LEU A 7 23.32 -1.47 -5.09
CA LEU A 7 22.37 -1.32 -6.20
C LEU A 7 22.39 -2.51 -7.15
N ALA A 8 23.57 -3.10 -7.39
CA ALA A 8 23.69 -4.34 -8.15
C ALA A 8 23.06 -5.53 -7.41
N THR A 9 23.20 -5.63 -6.09
CA THR A 9 22.56 -6.71 -5.30
C THR A 9 21.05 -6.52 -5.16
N LEU A 10 20.54 -5.29 -5.05
CA LEU A 10 19.11 -5.01 -5.15
C LEU A 10 18.57 -5.31 -6.56
N GLY A 11 19.30 -4.93 -7.61
CA GLY A 11 18.95 -5.26 -8.99
C GLY A 11 18.93 -6.77 -9.25
N ILE A 12 19.91 -7.50 -8.72
CA ILE A 12 19.99 -8.97 -8.80
C ILE A 12 18.89 -9.61 -7.96
N ALA A 13 18.60 -9.11 -6.76
CA ALA A 13 17.51 -9.63 -5.93
C ALA A 13 16.14 -9.41 -6.59
N VAL A 14 15.92 -8.25 -7.22
CA VAL A 14 14.72 -7.95 -8.01
C VAL A 14 14.62 -8.87 -9.23
N SER A 15 15.73 -9.14 -9.93
CA SER A 15 15.75 -10.09 -11.07
C SER A 15 15.51 -11.55 -10.64
N ILE A 16 16.05 -11.96 -9.49
CA ILE A 16 15.83 -13.30 -8.90
C ILE A 16 14.38 -13.45 -8.40
N LEU A 17 13.80 -12.40 -7.81
CA LEU A 17 12.40 -12.37 -7.36
C LEU A 17 11.39 -12.31 -8.52
N LEU A 18 11.77 -11.73 -9.67
CA LEU A 18 10.95 -11.69 -10.89
C LEU A 18 11.05 -12.98 -11.73
N GLY A 19 11.76 -14.02 -11.26
CA GLY A 19 11.84 -15.31 -11.96
C GLY A 19 12.61 -15.29 -13.28
N ASN A 20 13.32 -14.20 -13.60
CA ASN A 20 14.17 -14.15 -14.77
C ASN A 20 15.58 -14.61 -14.37
N THR A 21 15.86 -15.90 -14.60
CA THR A 21 17.23 -16.32 -14.82
C THR A 21 17.77 -15.53 -16.01
N VAL A 22 18.70 -14.61 -15.75
CA VAL A 22 19.57 -14.08 -16.79
C VAL A 22 20.42 -15.25 -17.25
N GLU A 23 19.98 -15.95 -18.29
CA GLU A 23 20.88 -16.80 -19.06
C GLU A 23 21.95 -15.89 -19.65
N SER A 24 23.18 -16.16 -19.25
CA SER A 24 24.38 -15.66 -19.88
C SER A 24 24.31 -15.95 -21.38
N PHE A 25 24.32 -14.90 -22.19
CA PHE A 25 24.61 -14.98 -23.62
C PHE A 25 26.02 -15.53 -23.81
N ASP A 26 26.13 -16.83 -24.01
CA ASP A 26 27.20 -17.46 -24.79
C ASP A 26 26.83 -18.93 -24.97
N HIS A 27 26.04 -19.23 -26.02
CA HIS A 27 26.11 -20.42 -26.88
C HIS A 27 25.04 -20.29 -27.99
N PRO A 28 25.30 -20.69 -29.25
CA PRO A 28 24.30 -20.67 -30.31
C PRO A 28 23.37 -21.87 -30.13
N GLU A 29 22.39 -21.76 -29.24
CA GLU A 29 21.41 -22.82 -29.01
C GLU A 29 20.29 -22.81 -30.08
N GLN A 30 19.86 -24.01 -30.45
CA GLN A 30 18.81 -24.27 -31.42
C GLN A 30 17.55 -23.44 -31.11
N GLN A 31 17.03 -22.76 -32.13
CA GLN A 31 15.86 -21.91 -32.00
C GLN A 31 14.59 -22.77 -31.86
N HIS A 32 14.27 -23.14 -30.63
CA HIS A 32 13.08 -23.90 -30.25
C HIS A 32 11.79 -23.16 -30.67
N CYS A 33 10.82 -23.89 -31.25
CA CYS A 33 9.61 -23.33 -31.85
C CYS A 33 8.32 -23.74 -31.12
N LEU A 34 7.26 -22.93 -31.22
CA LEU A 34 5.99 -23.14 -30.49
C LEU A 34 5.38 -24.54 -30.72
N CYS A 35 5.53 -25.07 -31.94
CA CYS A 35 5.07 -26.40 -32.29
C CYS A 35 5.81 -27.49 -31.49
N GLU A 36 7.14 -27.42 -31.43
CA GLU A 36 7.99 -28.41 -30.75
C GLU A 36 7.89 -28.31 -29.23
N ASP A 37 7.79 -27.09 -28.70
CA ASP A 37 7.84 -26.86 -27.26
C ASP A 37 6.53 -27.13 -26.53
N LEU A 38 5.38 -26.88 -27.18
CA LEU A 38 4.08 -26.85 -26.49
C LEU A 38 3.01 -27.71 -27.15
N ILE A 39 2.91 -27.70 -28.49
CA ILE A 39 1.75 -28.26 -29.19
C ILE A 39 1.95 -29.75 -29.52
N LEU A 40 3.12 -30.13 -30.04
CA LEU A 40 3.47 -31.53 -30.31
C LEU A 40 3.53 -32.38 -29.04
N PRO A 41 4.13 -31.94 -27.90
CA PRO A 41 4.11 -32.68 -26.64
C PRO A 41 2.69 -32.90 -26.09
N SER A 42 1.77 -31.99 -26.40
CA SER A 42 0.35 -32.09 -26.03
C SER A 42 -0.45 -33.06 -26.91
N GLY A 43 0.20 -33.68 -27.91
CA GLY A 43 -0.40 -34.71 -28.76
C GLY A 43 -1.11 -34.18 -30.02
N TYR A 44 -0.90 -32.92 -30.41
CA TYR A 44 -1.54 -32.33 -31.58
C TYR A 44 -0.53 -32.08 -32.72
N PRO A 45 -0.83 -32.49 -33.96
CA PRO A 45 0.00 -32.14 -35.11
C PRO A 45 0.05 -30.62 -35.32
N CYS A 46 1.27 -30.09 -35.43
CA CYS A 46 1.54 -28.68 -35.61
C CYS A 46 2.49 -28.45 -36.79
N SER A 47 2.17 -27.49 -37.65
CA SER A 47 3.03 -27.04 -38.75
C SER A 47 3.37 -25.57 -38.57
N GLN A 48 4.62 -25.20 -38.80
CA GLN A 48 5.08 -23.81 -38.67
C GLN A 48 5.35 -23.19 -40.04
N TYR A 49 4.91 -21.95 -40.20
CA TYR A 49 5.11 -21.13 -41.38
C TYR A 49 5.72 -19.79 -40.97
N THR A 50 6.52 -19.23 -41.87
CA THR A 50 7.09 -17.89 -41.72
C THR A 50 6.55 -17.01 -42.83
N ILE A 51 5.95 -15.88 -42.48
CA ILE A 51 5.34 -14.94 -43.42
C ILE A 51 6.16 -13.66 -43.42
N GLN A 52 6.49 -13.16 -44.60
CA GLN A 52 7.16 -11.87 -44.75
C GLN A 52 6.12 -10.75 -44.93
N THR A 53 6.15 -9.72 -44.09
CA THR A 53 5.30 -8.54 -44.22
C THR A 53 5.81 -7.61 -45.32
N LYS A 54 4.96 -6.68 -45.78
CA LYS A 54 5.33 -5.68 -46.81
C LYS A 54 6.52 -4.78 -46.41
N ASP A 55 6.72 -4.58 -45.12
CA ASP A 55 7.87 -3.85 -44.55
C ASP A 55 9.10 -4.74 -44.25
N GLY A 56 9.08 -5.99 -44.72
CA GLY A 56 10.24 -6.90 -44.73
C GLY A 56 10.48 -7.70 -43.45
N LEU A 57 9.53 -7.71 -42.50
CA LEU A 57 9.64 -8.48 -41.25
C LEU A 57 9.11 -9.91 -41.39
N LEU A 58 9.71 -10.85 -40.67
CA LEU A 58 9.30 -12.25 -40.67
C LEU A 58 8.43 -12.55 -39.45
N LEU A 59 7.18 -12.95 -39.69
CA LEU A 59 6.20 -13.32 -38.67
C LEU A 59 6.06 -14.83 -38.58
N GLY A 60 5.98 -15.37 -37.36
CA GLY A 60 5.67 -16.77 -37.14
C GLY A 60 4.16 -17.03 -37.17
N LEU A 61 3.74 -18.02 -37.96
CA LEU A 61 2.36 -18.49 -38.03
C LEU A 61 2.34 -20.00 -37.83
N GLN A 62 1.66 -20.48 -36.79
CA GLN A 62 1.51 -21.92 -36.54
C GLN A 62 0.12 -22.39 -36.94
N ARG A 63 0.05 -23.61 -37.48
CA ARG A 63 -1.17 -24.30 -37.83
C ARG A 63 -1.31 -25.54 -36.97
N VAL A 64 -2.43 -25.70 -36.30
CA VAL A 64 -2.75 -26.80 -35.40
C VAL A 64 -3.94 -27.56 -35.93
N SER A 65 -3.84 -28.88 -35.92
CA SER A 65 -4.91 -29.79 -36.36
C SER A 65 -5.19 -30.85 -35.30
N SER A 66 -6.38 -31.44 -35.28
CA SER A 66 -6.72 -32.55 -34.37
C SER A 66 -6.30 -33.90 -34.94
N PHE A 67 -6.03 -34.85 -34.05
CA PHE A 67 -5.73 -36.24 -34.41
C PHE A 67 -6.91 -36.97 -35.08
N SER A 68 -8.13 -36.48 -34.86
CA SER A 68 -9.36 -37.08 -35.39
C SER A 68 -9.47 -36.95 -36.91
N SER A 69 -8.89 -35.91 -37.52
CA SER A 69 -8.89 -35.73 -38.98
C SER A 69 -7.93 -36.67 -39.71
N LEU A 70 -6.89 -37.18 -39.02
CA LEU A 70 -5.92 -38.13 -39.58
C LEU A 70 -6.37 -39.60 -39.48
N ARG A 71 -7.18 -39.98 -38.47
CA ARG A 71 -7.63 -41.37 -38.28
C ARG A 71 -8.74 -41.82 -39.23
N PHE A 72 -9.48 -40.90 -39.85
CA PHE A 72 -10.64 -41.23 -40.69
C PHE A 72 -10.39 -41.11 -42.20
N GLY A 73 -9.14 -40.89 -42.65
CA GLY A 73 -8.80 -40.93 -44.08
C GLY A 73 -9.57 -39.92 -44.95
N PHE A 74 -9.98 -38.79 -44.39
CA PHE A 74 -10.60 -37.70 -45.14
C PHE A 74 -9.52 -36.79 -45.72
N ASP A 75 -8.95 -37.18 -46.86
CA ASP A 75 -8.26 -36.26 -47.78
C ASP A 75 -9.30 -35.39 -48.51
N GLY A 76 -10.03 -34.50 -47.81
CA GLY A 76 -11.05 -33.73 -48.54
C GLY A 76 -11.66 -32.50 -47.91
N GLU A 77 -12.05 -32.50 -46.64
CA GLU A 77 -12.77 -31.34 -46.07
C GLU A 77 -12.01 -30.77 -44.89
N ARG A 78 -11.13 -29.81 -45.22
CA ARG A 78 -10.49 -28.94 -44.23
C ARG A 78 -11.61 -28.16 -43.54
N GLY A 79 -11.66 -28.23 -42.21
CA GLY A 79 -12.58 -27.42 -41.45
C GLY A 79 -12.37 -25.93 -41.68
N PRO A 80 -13.35 -25.09 -41.32
CA PRO A 80 -13.23 -23.65 -41.52
C PRO A 80 -12.00 -23.08 -40.80
N PRO A 81 -11.18 -22.25 -41.47
CA PRO A 81 -9.97 -21.71 -40.86
C PRO A 81 -10.28 -20.66 -39.80
N VAL A 82 -9.67 -20.80 -38.62
CA VAL A 82 -9.78 -19.85 -37.50
C VAL A 82 -8.41 -19.27 -37.18
N LEU A 83 -8.27 -17.96 -37.27
CA LEU A 83 -7.08 -17.23 -36.86
C LEU A 83 -7.23 -16.71 -35.42
N LEU A 84 -6.38 -17.19 -34.53
CA LEU A 84 -6.27 -16.75 -33.13
C LEU A 84 -5.18 -15.69 -32.99
N LEU A 85 -5.55 -14.52 -32.46
CA LEU A 85 -4.66 -13.39 -32.23
C LEU A 85 -4.54 -13.09 -30.73
N HIS A 86 -3.31 -13.14 -30.23
CA HIS A 86 -3.00 -12.91 -28.83
C HIS A 86 -3.08 -11.42 -28.44
N GLY A 87 -3.04 -11.13 -27.13
CA GLY A 87 -3.09 -9.76 -26.58
C GLY A 87 -1.73 -9.07 -26.48
N LEU A 88 -1.71 -7.88 -25.87
CA LEU A 88 -0.48 -7.12 -25.64
C LEU A 88 0.36 -7.81 -24.56
N PHE A 89 1.67 -7.89 -24.79
CA PHE A 89 2.65 -8.59 -23.94
C PHE A 89 2.51 -10.12 -23.88
N THR A 90 1.69 -10.74 -24.72
CA THR A 90 1.59 -12.20 -24.86
C THR A 90 2.10 -12.64 -26.24
N ALA A 91 2.13 -13.96 -26.49
CA ALA A 91 2.39 -14.53 -27.80
C ALA A 91 1.38 -15.65 -28.11
N GLY A 92 1.55 -16.37 -29.23
CA GLY A 92 0.63 -17.43 -29.68
C GLY A 92 0.50 -18.62 -28.72
N ASP A 93 1.48 -18.83 -27.85
CA ASP A 93 1.47 -19.83 -26.78
C ASP A 93 0.28 -19.69 -25.83
N ALA A 94 -0.20 -18.46 -25.58
CA ALA A 94 -1.33 -18.17 -24.70
C ALA A 94 -2.61 -18.98 -24.98
N TRP A 95 -2.78 -19.47 -26.21
CA TRP A 95 -3.93 -20.29 -26.61
C TRP A 95 -3.81 -21.78 -26.25
N PHE A 96 -2.65 -22.20 -25.71
CA PHE A 96 -2.28 -23.60 -25.47
C PHE A 96 -1.63 -23.86 -24.10
N ILE A 97 -1.58 -22.86 -23.19
CA ILE A 97 -0.90 -22.99 -21.89
C ILE A 97 -1.63 -23.95 -20.93
N ASN A 98 -2.96 -24.02 -21.00
CA ASN A 98 -3.77 -24.90 -20.15
C ASN A 98 -3.90 -26.30 -20.76
N SER A 99 -4.55 -27.23 -20.04
CA SER A 99 -4.81 -28.57 -20.54
C SER A 99 -5.63 -28.57 -21.85
N PRO A 100 -5.55 -29.63 -22.68
CA PRO A 100 -6.25 -29.71 -23.97
C PRO A 100 -7.76 -29.43 -23.93
N ASP A 101 -8.42 -29.76 -22.82
CA ASP A 101 -9.86 -29.51 -22.60
C ASP A 101 -10.19 -28.06 -22.20
N GLN A 102 -9.19 -27.26 -21.82
CA GLN A 102 -9.36 -25.87 -21.35
C GLN A 102 -8.77 -24.83 -22.30
N SER A 103 -7.77 -25.21 -23.07
CA SER A 103 -7.09 -24.35 -24.04
C SER A 103 -7.91 -24.24 -25.32
N LEU A 104 -8.37 -23.02 -25.62
CA LEU A 104 -9.24 -22.78 -26.78
C LEU A 104 -8.63 -23.29 -28.09
N GLY A 105 -7.30 -23.19 -28.25
CA GLY A 105 -6.61 -23.69 -29.45
C GLY A 105 -6.78 -25.20 -29.66
N PHE A 106 -6.71 -25.99 -28.58
CA PHE A 106 -6.93 -27.45 -28.63
C PHE A 106 -8.41 -27.79 -28.77
N VAL A 107 -9.28 -27.10 -28.04
CA VAL A 107 -10.73 -27.28 -28.12
C VAL A 107 -11.24 -27.05 -29.55
N LEU A 108 -10.81 -25.97 -30.21
CA LEU A 108 -11.22 -25.69 -31.60
C LEU A 108 -10.71 -26.76 -32.57
N ALA A 109 -9.47 -27.21 -32.41
CA ALA A 109 -8.92 -28.28 -33.25
C ALA A 109 -9.76 -29.57 -33.11
N ASP A 110 -10.12 -29.96 -31.89
CA ASP A 110 -10.90 -31.18 -31.63
C ASP A 110 -12.35 -31.09 -32.12
N HIS A 111 -12.90 -29.89 -32.23
CA HIS A 111 -14.20 -29.65 -32.85
C HIS A 111 -14.11 -29.52 -34.39
N GLY A 112 -12.94 -29.81 -34.97
CA GLY A 112 -12.76 -29.92 -36.41
C GLY A 112 -12.44 -28.60 -37.12
N PHE A 113 -12.10 -27.52 -36.40
CA PHE A 113 -11.63 -26.28 -37.02
C PHE A 113 -10.16 -26.39 -37.46
N ASP A 114 -9.80 -25.67 -38.53
CA ASP A 114 -8.41 -25.53 -38.96
C ASP A 114 -7.80 -24.33 -38.22
N VAL A 115 -7.05 -24.58 -37.14
CA VAL A 115 -6.62 -23.54 -36.20
C VAL A 115 -5.29 -22.94 -36.63
N TRP A 116 -5.27 -21.63 -36.80
CA TRP A 116 -4.10 -20.83 -37.16
C TRP A 116 -3.79 -19.83 -36.03
N VAL A 117 -2.52 -19.72 -35.66
CA VAL A 117 -2.06 -18.96 -34.50
C VAL A 117 -1.09 -17.90 -34.98
N GLY A 118 -1.57 -16.65 -35.00
CA GLY A 118 -0.80 -15.53 -35.49
C GLY A 118 0.09 -14.92 -34.41
N ASN A 119 1.38 -14.73 -34.70
CA ASN A 119 2.29 -13.99 -33.85
C ASN A 119 2.66 -12.66 -34.50
N VAL A 120 2.56 -11.57 -33.74
CA VAL A 120 3.00 -10.25 -34.23
C VAL A 120 4.51 -10.06 -34.04
N ARG A 121 5.06 -9.05 -34.71
CA ARG A 121 6.46 -8.63 -34.61
C ARG A 121 6.91 -8.42 -33.15
N GLY A 122 8.13 -8.83 -32.82
CA GLY A 122 8.71 -8.65 -31.48
C GLY A 122 8.29 -9.71 -30.45
N THR A 123 7.47 -10.68 -30.82
CA THR A 123 7.16 -11.85 -29.99
C THR A 123 8.24 -12.92 -30.12
N ARG A 124 8.40 -13.76 -29.08
CA ARG A 124 9.38 -14.87 -29.05
C ARG A 124 9.26 -15.84 -30.24
N TRP A 125 8.07 -15.94 -30.82
CA TRP A 125 7.75 -16.87 -31.92
C TRP A 125 7.85 -16.25 -33.32
N SER A 126 8.22 -14.98 -33.44
CA SER A 126 8.50 -14.31 -34.73
C SER A 126 10.00 -14.04 -34.88
N GLN A 127 10.57 -14.33 -36.04
CA GLN A 127 12.01 -14.11 -36.28
C GLN A 127 12.29 -12.63 -36.56
N GLY A 128 13.20 -12.04 -35.78
CA GLY A 128 13.68 -10.66 -35.98
C GLY A 128 14.40 -10.46 -37.33
N VAL A 129 14.50 -9.20 -37.74
CA VAL A 129 15.01 -8.69 -39.04
C VAL A 129 16.36 -9.31 -39.46
N PRO A 130 16.61 -9.52 -40.77
CA PRO A 130 17.98 -9.58 -41.30
C PRO A 130 18.76 -8.31 -40.94
N CYS A 131 20.06 -8.47 -40.68
CA CYS A 131 21.01 -7.53 -40.03
C CYS A 131 21.12 -6.06 -40.54
N PHE A 132 20.29 -5.59 -41.47
CA PHE A 132 20.48 -4.30 -42.17
C PHE A 132 19.56 -3.13 -41.79
N ILE A 133 18.65 -3.25 -40.82
CA ILE A 133 17.74 -2.13 -40.43
C ILE A 133 17.63 -2.00 -38.90
N LEU A 134 18.70 -1.55 -38.23
CA LEU A 134 18.74 -1.43 -36.76
C LEU A 134 18.32 -0.04 -36.23
N HIS A 135 18.14 0.97 -37.08
CA HIS A 135 17.86 2.35 -36.63
C HIS A 135 16.36 2.75 -36.64
N HIS A 136 15.46 1.88 -37.14
CA HIS A 136 14.01 2.13 -37.25
C HIS A 136 13.11 0.92 -36.88
N PHE A 137 13.66 -0.13 -36.27
CA PHE A 137 12.87 -1.03 -35.43
C PHE A 137 12.17 -0.16 -34.35
N TRP A 138 11.09 -0.50 -33.67
CA TRP A 138 10.39 0.38 -32.69
C TRP A 138 9.66 1.64 -33.23
N GLY A 139 9.84 2.05 -34.49
CA GLY A 139 9.21 3.25 -35.08
C GLY A 139 7.82 3.02 -35.70
N TRP A 140 6.93 2.21 -35.11
CA TRP A 140 5.66 1.82 -35.74
C TRP A 140 4.44 2.42 -35.05
N SER A 141 3.44 2.84 -35.84
CA SER A 141 2.13 3.25 -35.32
C SER A 141 1.20 2.05 -35.13
N ARG A 142 0.11 2.23 -34.37
CA ARG A 142 -0.93 1.19 -34.20
C ARG A 142 -1.57 0.80 -35.53
N GLN A 143 -1.74 1.74 -36.46
CA GLN A 143 -2.22 1.47 -37.81
C GLN A 143 -1.26 0.54 -38.57
N ASP A 144 0.06 0.73 -38.46
CA ASP A 144 1.05 -0.08 -39.19
C ASP A 144 1.03 -1.54 -38.75
N LEU A 145 0.90 -1.80 -37.44
CA LEU A 145 0.81 -3.18 -36.92
C LEU A 145 -0.41 -3.94 -37.46
N ALA A 146 -1.56 -3.26 -37.56
CA ALA A 146 -2.79 -3.85 -38.08
C ALA A 146 -2.71 -4.08 -39.59
N MET A 147 -2.26 -3.06 -40.34
CA MET A 147 -2.27 -3.06 -41.80
C MET A 147 -1.24 -3.99 -42.42
N TYR A 148 -0.09 -4.22 -41.77
CA TYR A 148 0.98 -5.07 -42.32
C TYR A 148 1.02 -6.48 -41.74
N ASN A 149 0.68 -6.69 -40.46
CA ASN A 149 0.75 -8.03 -39.88
C ASN A 149 -0.53 -8.84 -40.16
N LEU A 150 -1.70 -8.30 -39.79
CA LEU A 150 -2.94 -9.08 -39.89
C LEU A 150 -3.36 -9.33 -41.34
N ALA A 151 -3.21 -8.33 -42.20
CA ALA A 151 -3.54 -8.45 -43.62
C ALA A 151 -2.76 -9.58 -44.29
N GLU A 152 -1.45 -9.68 -44.04
CA GLU A 152 -0.61 -10.72 -44.64
C GLU A 152 -0.90 -12.12 -44.07
N MET A 153 -1.19 -12.24 -42.77
CA MET A 153 -1.64 -13.50 -42.19
C MET A 153 -2.96 -13.99 -42.80
N ILE A 154 -3.95 -13.10 -42.96
CA ILE A 154 -5.24 -13.44 -43.57
C ILE A 154 -5.07 -13.80 -45.05
N ASN A 155 -4.26 -13.04 -45.80
CA ASN A 155 -3.98 -13.34 -47.21
C ASN A 155 -3.32 -14.70 -47.39
N TYR A 156 -2.37 -15.05 -46.52
CA TYR A 156 -1.71 -16.35 -46.55
C TYR A 156 -2.67 -17.49 -46.22
N ILE A 157 -3.47 -17.37 -45.15
CA ILE A 157 -4.44 -18.39 -44.77
C ILE A 157 -5.50 -18.57 -45.87
N TYR A 158 -6.01 -17.48 -46.42
CA TYR A 158 -6.99 -17.51 -47.50
C TYR A 158 -6.42 -18.17 -48.76
N SER A 159 -5.16 -17.88 -49.13
CA SER A 159 -4.54 -18.53 -50.30
C SER A 159 -4.24 -20.01 -50.08
N ALA A 160 -3.89 -20.40 -48.85
CA ALA A 160 -3.59 -21.78 -48.49
C ALA A 160 -4.85 -22.65 -48.34
N THR A 161 -5.96 -22.07 -47.89
CA THR A 161 -7.22 -22.78 -47.58
C THR A 161 -8.33 -22.57 -48.61
N ASN A 162 -8.21 -21.55 -49.46
CA ASN A 162 -9.24 -21.09 -50.40
C ASN A 162 -10.62 -20.89 -49.74
N SER A 163 -10.63 -20.52 -48.45
CA SER A 163 -11.81 -20.39 -47.60
C SER A 163 -11.73 -19.10 -46.80
N LYS A 164 -12.89 -18.48 -46.54
CA LYS A 164 -12.95 -17.30 -45.68
C LYS A 164 -12.57 -17.63 -44.24
N VAL A 165 -11.87 -16.70 -43.60
CA VAL A 165 -11.24 -16.91 -42.29
C VAL A 165 -12.12 -16.38 -41.17
N PHE A 166 -12.28 -17.16 -40.10
CA PHE A 166 -12.83 -16.68 -38.83
C PHE A 166 -11.71 -16.07 -37.99
N VAL A 167 -11.87 -14.83 -37.52
CA VAL A 167 -10.81 -14.14 -36.76
C VAL A 167 -11.24 -13.95 -35.32
N LEU A 168 -10.43 -14.42 -34.37
CA LEU A 168 -10.67 -14.27 -32.94
C LEU A 168 -9.50 -13.53 -32.28
N GLY A 169 -9.80 -12.38 -31.67
CA GLY A 169 -8.80 -11.56 -30.97
C GLY A 169 -9.08 -11.46 -29.47
N HIS A 170 -8.01 -11.49 -28.67
CA HIS A 170 -8.05 -11.22 -27.23
C HIS A 170 -7.35 -9.89 -26.90
N SER A 171 -8.03 -9.02 -26.12
CA SER A 171 -7.46 -7.75 -25.63
C SER A 171 -6.83 -6.92 -26.77
N GLN A 172 -5.52 -6.65 -26.76
CA GLN A 172 -4.87 -5.85 -27.81
C GLN A 172 -4.89 -6.49 -29.22
N GLY A 173 -5.21 -7.79 -29.34
CA GLY A 173 -5.56 -8.41 -30.62
C GLY A 173 -6.73 -7.69 -31.31
N GLU A 174 -7.58 -6.98 -30.55
CA GLU A 174 -8.60 -6.04 -31.02
C GLU A 174 -8.04 -4.93 -31.92
N MET A 175 -6.80 -4.48 -31.69
CA MET A 175 -6.21 -3.38 -32.46
C MET A 175 -5.81 -3.82 -33.87
N SER A 176 -5.62 -5.11 -34.12
CA SER A 176 -5.34 -5.65 -35.45
C SER A 176 -6.56 -5.60 -36.38
N PHE A 177 -7.79 -5.51 -35.84
CA PHE A 177 -9.04 -5.47 -36.61
C PHE A 177 -9.20 -4.17 -37.44
N VAL A 178 -8.36 -3.15 -37.18
CA VAL A 178 -8.24 -1.97 -38.06
C VAL A 178 -7.88 -2.37 -39.50
N ALA A 179 -7.28 -3.54 -39.72
CA ALA A 179 -7.02 -4.09 -41.06
C ALA A 179 -8.29 -4.27 -41.91
N PHE A 180 -9.46 -4.43 -41.28
CA PHE A 180 -10.75 -4.55 -41.99
C PHE A 180 -11.24 -3.24 -42.60
N THR A 181 -10.53 -2.14 -42.38
CA THR A 181 -10.73 -0.92 -43.17
C THR A 181 -10.30 -1.11 -44.64
N GLN A 182 -9.48 -2.12 -44.95
CA GLN A 182 -9.18 -2.55 -46.31
C GLN A 182 -10.28 -3.50 -46.81
N PRO A 183 -11.07 -3.12 -47.83
CA PRO A 183 -12.17 -3.95 -48.33
C PRO A 183 -11.68 -5.31 -48.85
N GLU A 184 -10.48 -5.37 -49.46
CA GLU A 184 -9.86 -6.61 -49.95
C GLU A 184 -9.58 -7.64 -48.84
N ILE A 185 -9.36 -7.21 -47.60
CA ILE A 185 -9.13 -8.09 -46.45
C ILE A 185 -10.46 -8.47 -45.81
N ALA A 186 -11.41 -7.53 -45.72
CA ALA A 186 -12.72 -7.78 -45.16
C ALA A 186 -13.51 -8.84 -45.96
N GLU A 187 -13.37 -8.88 -47.30
CA GLU A 187 -14.01 -9.89 -48.14
C GLU A 187 -13.50 -11.32 -47.90
N LYS A 188 -12.29 -11.46 -47.35
CA LYS A 188 -11.64 -12.75 -47.04
C LYS A 188 -11.96 -13.26 -45.62
N VAL A 189 -12.75 -12.51 -44.84
CA VAL A 189 -13.13 -12.85 -43.47
C VAL A 189 -14.61 -13.20 -43.41
N GLU A 190 -14.92 -14.34 -42.79
CA GLU A 190 -16.31 -14.81 -42.65
C GLU A 190 -16.99 -14.16 -41.43
N ALA A 191 -16.31 -14.20 -40.28
CA ALA A 191 -16.74 -13.49 -39.08
C ALA A 191 -15.54 -13.17 -38.18
N ALA A 192 -15.69 -12.12 -37.39
CA ALA A 192 -14.66 -11.59 -36.52
C ALA A 192 -15.22 -11.39 -35.12
N THR A 193 -14.62 -12.04 -34.12
CA THR A 193 -15.09 -11.99 -32.72
C THR A 193 -13.99 -11.46 -31.80
N LEU A 194 -14.39 -10.55 -30.91
CA LEU A 194 -13.52 -9.97 -29.88
C LEU A 194 -13.89 -10.55 -28.53
N VAL A 195 -12.91 -11.16 -27.86
CA VAL A 195 -13.07 -11.61 -26.48
C VAL A 195 -12.62 -10.47 -25.56
N LEU A 196 -13.59 -9.60 -25.22
CA LEU A 196 -13.42 -8.58 -24.19
C LEU A 196 -13.33 -9.27 -22.83
N ALA A 197 -12.29 -8.96 -22.05
CA ALA A 197 -12.26 -9.23 -20.62
C ALA A 197 -13.38 -8.40 -19.96
N LYS A 198 -14.59 -8.95 -19.86
CA LYS A 198 -15.71 -8.25 -19.23
C LYS A 198 -15.62 -8.39 -17.72
N GLY A 199 -15.26 -7.29 -17.07
CA GLY A 199 -15.63 -7.02 -15.69
C GLY A 199 -17.15 -7.08 -15.51
N LEU A 200 -17.59 -7.82 -14.50
CA LEU A 200 -18.98 -7.82 -14.04
C LEU A 200 -19.14 -6.82 -12.90
N ARG A 201 -19.58 -5.59 -13.20
CA ARG A 201 -20.74 -4.94 -12.53
C ARG A 201 -21.03 -3.52 -13.05
N GLN A 202 -22.33 -3.31 -13.28
CA GLN A 202 -23.10 -2.06 -13.42
C GLN A 202 -22.97 -1.24 -14.72
N LEU A 203 -23.88 -1.53 -15.66
CA LEU A 203 -24.46 -0.53 -16.55
C LEU A 203 -25.84 -0.16 -16.00
N ASN A 204 -25.96 1.03 -15.42
CA ASN A 204 -27.23 1.74 -15.24
C ASN A 204 -27.13 3.07 -16.01
N HIS A 205 -28.13 3.29 -16.89
CA HIS A 205 -28.35 4.48 -17.75
C HIS A 205 -27.35 4.67 -18.93
N LYS A 206 -27.71 4.98 -20.19
CA LYS A 206 -28.94 5.42 -20.88
C LYS A 206 -28.96 4.89 -22.32
N ARG A 207 -30.18 4.78 -22.85
CA ARG A 207 -30.63 4.47 -24.23
C ARG A 207 -29.62 4.68 -25.39
N THR A 208 -29.48 3.63 -26.21
CA THR A 208 -29.49 3.74 -27.67
C THR A 208 -30.13 2.49 -28.28
N ARG A 209 -31.12 2.73 -29.15
CA ARG A 209 -31.95 1.74 -29.83
C ARG A 209 -31.20 1.25 -31.07
N TYR A 210 -30.83 -0.03 -31.13
CA TYR A 210 -30.54 -0.71 -32.39
C TYR A 210 -31.47 -1.92 -32.53
N ARG A 211 -32.17 -1.97 -33.67
CA ARG A 211 -33.18 -2.96 -34.02
C ARG A 211 -32.48 -3.96 -34.94
N GLY A 212 -32.26 -5.18 -34.46
CA GLY A 212 -31.65 -6.26 -35.21
C GLY A 212 -32.03 -7.58 -34.55
N THR A 213 -32.53 -8.51 -35.34
CA THR A 213 -33.19 -9.76 -34.97
C THR A 213 -32.35 -10.70 -34.10
N THR A 214 -32.97 -11.19 -33.02
CA THR A 214 -32.47 -12.22 -32.09
C THR A 214 -32.36 -13.60 -32.76
N PRO A 215 -31.25 -14.34 -32.62
CA PRO A 215 -31.27 -15.79 -32.58
C PRO A 215 -31.35 -16.28 -31.13
N THR A 216 -32.21 -17.25 -30.93
CA THR A 216 -32.60 -17.90 -29.68
C THR A 216 -31.40 -18.50 -28.92
N LEU A 217 -31.19 -18.06 -27.68
CA LEU A 217 -30.30 -18.69 -26.70
C LEU A 217 -30.82 -20.10 -26.34
N LEU A 218 -29.90 -21.07 -26.29
CA LEU A 218 -30.14 -22.41 -25.77
C LEU A 218 -30.72 -22.34 -24.33
N PRO A 219 -31.69 -23.21 -23.96
CA PRO A 219 -32.36 -23.13 -22.67
C PRO A 219 -31.39 -23.39 -21.49
N HIS A 220 -31.61 -22.64 -20.40
CA HIS A 220 -30.85 -22.64 -19.13
C HIS A 220 -30.62 -24.02 -18.47
N ASN A 221 -31.30 -25.06 -18.94
CA ASN A 221 -31.33 -26.38 -18.34
C ASN A 221 -30.13 -27.25 -18.77
N VAL A 222 -29.38 -26.83 -19.80
CA VAL A 222 -28.20 -27.55 -20.32
C VAL A 222 -26.91 -27.13 -19.58
N LEU A 223 -26.77 -25.84 -19.26
CA LEU A 223 -25.63 -25.30 -18.50
C LEU A 223 -25.60 -25.83 -17.05
N ALA A 224 -26.75 -25.88 -16.38
CA ALA A 224 -26.86 -26.45 -15.03
C ALA A 224 -26.59 -27.98 -14.99
N ARG A 225 -26.75 -28.67 -16.13
CA ARG A 225 -26.45 -30.12 -16.26
C ARG A 225 -24.98 -30.36 -16.59
N ALA A 226 -24.32 -29.42 -17.26
CA ALA A 226 -22.88 -29.42 -17.48
C ALA A 226 -22.10 -29.09 -16.19
N GLU A 227 -22.55 -28.11 -15.40
CA GLU A 227 -21.96 -27.76 -14.10
C GLU A 227 -22.04 -28.91 -13.08
N ASN A 228 -23.16 -29.64 -13.06
CA ASN A 228 -23.31 -30.80 -12.18
C ASN A 228 -22.56 -32.05 -12.68
N LYS A 229 -22.23 -32.14 -13.97
CA LYS A 229 -21.42 -33.24 -14.54
C LYS A 229 -19.90 -32.97 -14.45
N ALA A 230 -19.50 -31.70 -14.30
CA ALA A 230 -18.13 -31.30 -14.00
C ALA A 230 -17.70 -31.56 -12.53
N ARG A 231 -18.66 -31.83 -11.62
CA ARG A 231 -18.39 -32.28 -10.25
C ARG A 231 -18.36 -33.81 -10.14
N GLY A 232 -17.57 -34.47 -10.99
CA GLY A 232 -17.23 -35.89 -10.84
C GLY A 232 -16.18 -36.13 -9.74
N PRO A 233 -16.07 -37.34 -9.18
CA PRO A 233 -15.32 -37.62 -7.95
C PRO A 233 -13.82 -37.80 -8.25
N THR A 234 -13.10 -36.73 -8.59
CA THR A 234 -11.64 -36.77 -8.82
C THR A 234 -10.91 -35.49 -8.39
N SER A 235 -11.45 -34.74 -7.42
CA SER A 235 -10.85 -33.50 -6.91
C SER A 235 -9.87 -33.68 -5.73
N SER A 236 -9.36 -34.89 -5.48
CA SER A 236 -8.47 -35.17 -4.34
C SER A 236 -6.97 -35.32 -4.67
N SER A 237 -6.53 -35.18 -5.93
CA SER A 237 -5.13 -35.48 -6.31
C SER A 237 -4.28 -34.34 -6.90
N LEU A 238 -4.80 -33.12 -7.08
CA LEU A 238 -4.06 -31.98 -7.66
C LEU A 238 -3.60 -30.90 -6.65
N GLN A 239 -3.77 -31.12 -5.35
CA GLN A 239 -3.43 -30.14 -4.29
C GLN A 239 -1.93 -29.90 -3.94
N PRO A 240 -0.92 -30.75 -4.27
CA PRO A 240 0.43 -30.56 -3.73
C PRO A 240 1.16 -29.29 -4.21
N GLN A 241 1.00 -28.90 -5.48
CA GLN A 241 1.86 -27.89 -6.12
C GLN A 241 1.41 -26.44 -5.88
N GLN A 242 0.12 -26.21 -5.64
CA GLN A 242 -0.41 -24.88 -5.30
C GLN A 242 -0.22 -24.54 -3.81
N SER A 243 -0.20 -25.55 -2.93
CA SER A 243 0.14 -25.40 -1.52
C SER A 243 1.60 -24.98 -1.31
N SER A 244 2.54 -25.58 -2.05
CA SER A 244 3.97 -25.25 -1.91
C SER A 244 4.29 -23.85 -2.42
N ARG A 245 3.76 -23.44 -3.58
CA ARG A 245 3.97 -22.09 -4.14
C ARG A 245 3.47 -20.99 -3.19
N LYS A 246 2.30 -21.19 -2.56
CA LYS A 246 1.76 -20.26 -1.55
C LYS A 246 2.65 -20.17 -0.30
N GLN A 247 3.18 -21.30 0.17
CA GLN A 247 4.11 -21.30 1.32
C GLN A 247 5.42 -20.57 1.01
N PHE A 248 6.00 -20.74 -0.17
CA PHE A 248 7.21 -20.01 -0.58
C PHE A 248 6.96 -18.51 -0.69
N GLN A 249 5.81 -18.11 -1.23
CA GLN A 249 5.40 -16.72 -1.30
C GLN A 249 5.27 -16.10 0.10
N ASP A 250 4.53 -16.75 1.00
CA ASP A 250 4.32 -16.25 2.36
C ASP A 250 5.65 -16.07 3.10
N LEU A 251 6.56 -17.03 2.95
CA LEU A 251 7.91 -16.97 3.53
C LEU A 251 8.72 -15.82 2.92
N ALA A 252 8.69 -15.64 1.59
CA ALA A 252 9.41 -14.57 0.93
C ALA A 252 8.91 -13.19 1.36
N MET A 253 7.59 -13.01 1.48
CA MET A 253 6.98 -11.77 1.97
C MET A 253 7.36 -11.49 3.43
N ALA A 254 7.29 -12.50 4.31
CA ALA A 254 7.68 -12.35 5.71
C ALA A 254 9.17 -11.99 5.85
N LEU A 255 10.06 -12.67 5.12
CA LEU A 255 11.50 -12.38 5.15
C LEU A 255 11.80 -10.97 4.62
N LEU A 256 11.18 -10.58 3.51
CA LEU A 256 11.38 -9.25 2.94
C LEU A 256 10.90 -8.15 3.89
N PHE A 257 9.75 -8.34 4.54
CA PHE A 257 9.23 -7.41 5.54
C PHE A 257 10.18 -7.28 6.73
N VAL A 258 10.66 -8.41 7.28
CA VAL A 258 11.61 -8.40 8.41
C VAL A 258 12.93 -7.73 8.03
N ILE A 259 13.48 -8.03 6.84
CA ILE A 259 14.73 -7.42 6.35
C ILE A 259 14.53 -5.91 6.18
N GLY A 260 13.46 -5.49 5.52
CA GLY A 260 13.15 -4.07 5.32
C GLY A 260 13.01 -3.33 6.65
N TYR A 261 12.36 -3.94 7.64
CA TYR A 261 12.21 -3.36 8.97
C TYR A 261 13.54 -3.28 9.74
N VAL A 262 14.40 -4.29 9.64
CA VAL A 262 15.75 -4.26 10.21
C VAL A 262 16.55 -3.10 9.61
N VAL A 263 16.49 -2.89 8.28
CA VAL A 263 17.17 -1.76 7.63
C VAL A 263 16.63 -0.41 8.13
N ILE A 264 15.32 -0.29 8.37
CA ILE A 264 14.71 0.91 8.95
C ILE A 264 15.23 1.16 10.37
N ILE A 265 15.33 0.13 11.22
CA ILE A 265 15.87 0.26 12.58
C ILE A 265 17.33 0.73 12.55
N PHE A 266 18.13 0.24 11.61
CA PHE A 266 19.55 0.59 11.48
C PHE A 266 19.83 1.78 10.54
N GLU A 267 18.82 2.59 10.22
CA GLU A 267 18.93 3.75 9.32
C GLU A 267 20.14 4.65 9.63
N GLU A 268 20.33 5.02 10.91
CA GLU A 268 21.42 5.90 11.34
C GLU A 268 22.83 5.32 11.06
N TYR A 269 22.96 3.99 11.08
CA TYR A 269 24.23 3.32 10.80
C TYR A 269 24.47 3.10 9.30
N LEU A 270 23.40 2.89 8.54
CA LEU A 270 23.45 2.58 7.11
C LEU A 270 23.42 3.85 6.22
N ALA A 271 23.07 5.00 6.80
CA ALA A 271 22.92 6.28 6.11
C ALA A 271 21.92 6.22 4.93
N PHE A 272 20.91 5.34 5.01
CA PHE A 272 19.77 5.34 4.11
C PHE A 272 18.65 6.24 4.63
N ASN A 273 17.68 6.52 3.79
CA ASN A 273 16.45 7.22 4.19
C ASN A 273 15.36 6.18 4.46
N LYS A 274 14.83 6.12 5.68
CA LYS A 274 13.80 5.13 6.09
C LYS A 274 12.55 5.17 5.21
N SER A 275 12.15 6.35 4.72
CA SER A 275 10.98 6.49 3.85
C SER A 275 11.25 5.84 2.49
N GLY A 276 12.48 5.96 1.97
CA GLY A 276 12.89 5.27 0.75
C GLY A 276 12.87 3.74 0.92
N VAL A 277 13.37 3.24 2.05
CA VAL A 277 13.35 1.81 2.39
C VAL A 277 11.91 1.31 2.53
N GLY A 278 11.04 2.04 3.22
CA GLY A 278 9.63 1.71 3.39
C GLY A 278 8.86 1.64 2.07
N LEU A 279 9.10 2.58 1.15
CA LEU A 279 8.49 2.57 -0.19
C LEU A 279 8.98 1.40 -1.05
N LEU A 280 10.29 1.12 -1.04
CA LEU A 280 10.85 -0.03 -1.76
C LEU A 280 10.31 -1.35 -1.21
N MET A 281 10.22 -1.47 0.12
CA MET A 281 9.63 -2.62 0.79
C MET A 281 8.17 -2.81 0.36
N ALA A 282 7.36 -1.74 0.37
CA ALA A 282 5.96 -1.78 -0.01
C ALA A 282 5.76 -2.29 -1.44
N VAL A 283 6.44 -1.66 -2.41
CA VAL A 283 6.32 -2.04 -3.82
C VAL A 283 6.79 -3.46 -4.03
N SER A 284 7.91 -3.86 -3.43
CA SER A 284 8.46 -5.21 -3.57
C SER A 284 7.52 -6.28 -3.01
N LEU A 285 6.88 -6.02 -1.86
CA LEU A 285 5.90 -6.93 -1.28
C LEU A 285 4.64 -7.05 -2.15
N TRP A 286 4.13 -5.94 -2.70
CA TRP A 286 2.99 -5.97 -3.62
C TRP A 286 3.32 -6.66 -4.95
N VAL A 287 4.56 -6.57 -5.44
CA VAL A 287 5.02 -7.36 -6.59
C VAL A 287 4.98 -8.86 -6.27
N ILE A 288 5.51 -9.28 -5.12
CA ILE A 288 5.43 -10.69 -4.67
C ILE A 288 3.97 -11.12 -4.51
N ARG A 289 3.12 -10.25 -3.94
CA ARG A 289 1.68 -10.53 -3.78
C ARG A 289 0.95 -10.68 -5.11
N SER A 290 1.35 -9.90 -6.11
CA SER A 290 0.79 -9.95 -7.47
C SER A 290 1.18 -11.25 -8.19
N ILE A 291 2.44 -11.66 -8.10
CA ILE A 291 2.95 -12.90 -8.71
C ILE A 291 2.27 -14.14 -8.10
N GLY A 292 2.02 -14.13 -6.78
CA GLY A 292 1.39 -15.25 -6.10
C GLY A 292 -0.15 -15.21 -6.04
N ALA A 293 -0.78 -14.15 -6.54
CA ALA A 293 -2.22 -14.05 -6.62
C ALA A 293 -2.81 -15.06 -7.62
N PRO A 294 -4.08 -15.50 -7.44
CA PRO A 294 -4.76 -16.33 -8.44
C PRO A 294 -4.91 -15.64 -9.80
N SER A 295 -5.00 -14.31 -9.80
CA SER A 295 -4.94 -13.47 -11.00
C SER A 295 -4.41 -12.08 -10.65
N THR A 296 -3.85 -11.39 -11.65
CA THR A 296 -3.41 -10.00 -11.51
C THR A 296 -4.55 -9.06 -11.15
N ASP A 297 -5.76 -9.33 -11.62
CA ASP A 297 -6.93 -8.50 -11.33
C ASP A 297 -7.31 -8.51 -9.85
N ILE A 298 -7.19 -9.68 -9.19
CA ILE A 298 -7.41 -9.80 -7.75
C ILE A 298 -6.36 -8.98 -7.00
N ALA A 299 -5.08 -9.12 -7.38
CA ALA A 299 -4.00 -8.36 -6.74
C ALA A 299 -4.15 -6.85 -6.92
N VAL A 300 -4.56 -6.39 -8.10
CA VAL A 300 -4.82 -4.97 -8.38
C VAL A 300 -6.04 -4.48 -7.60
N SER A 301 -7.09 -5.28 -7.49
CA SER A 301 -8.27 -4.94 -6.67
C SER A 301 -7.91 -4.81 -5.19
N GLU A 302 -7.13 -5.75 -4.65
CA GLU A 302 -6.63 -5.71 -3.27
C GLU A 302 -5.72 -4.50 -3.02
N LEU A 303 -4.80 -4.21 -3.96
CA LEU A 303 -3.95 -3.03 -3.90
C LEU A 303 -4.77 -1.74 -3.96
N SER A 304 -5.81 -1.69 -4.81
CA SER A 304 -6.68 -0.51 -4.91
C SER A 304 -7.43 -0.25 -3.60
N HIS A 305 -7.91 -1.30 -2.94
CA HIS A 305 -8.55 -1.19 -1.63
C HIS A 305 -7.57 -0.68 -0.58
N ALA A 306 -6.42 -1.36 -0.45
CA ALA A 306 -5.37 -0.97 0.49
C ALA A 306 -4.87 0.46 0.24
N SER A 307 -4.70 0.85 -1.02
CA SER A 307 -4.26 2.20 -1.40
C SER A 307 -5.27 3.26 -0.99
N ALA A 308 -6.57 2.98 -1.09
CA ALA A 308 -7.62 3.89 -0.63
C ALA A 308 -7.52 4.11 0.89
N GLU A 309 -7.50 3.02 1.67
CA GLU A 309 -7.38 3.05 3.14
C GLU A 309 -6.13 3.80 3.61
N VAL A 310 -4.98 3.52 2.99
CA VAL A 310 -3.72 4.18 3.34
C VAL A 310 -3.73 5.66 2.94
N SER A 311 -4.35 6.00 1.81
CA SER A 311 -4.48 7.39 1.36
C SER A 311 -5.32 8.23 2.33
N GLU A 312 -6.37 7.68 2.93
CA GLU A 312 -7.17 8.37 3.95
C GLU A 312 -6.30 8.78 5.15
N ILE A 313 -5.45 7.88 5.64
CA ILE A 313 -4.51 8.15 6.72
C ILE A 313 -3.49 9.22 6.31
N VAL A 314 -2.88 9.07 5.14
CA VAL A 314 -1.84 10.01 4.66
C VAL A 314 -2.41 11.42 4.49
N PHE A 315 -3.61 11.56 3.90
CA PHE A 315 -4.27 12.86 3.77
C PHE A 315 -4.62 13.47 5.13
N PHE A 316 -5.12 12.66 6.07
CA PHE A 316 -5.37 13.12 7.43
C PHE A 316 -4.09 13.71 8.05
N LEU A 317 -2.97 12.99 7.98
CA LEU A 317 -1.70 13.39 8.59
C LEU A 317 -1.10 14.63 7.92
N LEU A 318 -1.05 14.68 6.58
CA LEU A 318 -0.52 15.83 5.85
C LEU A 318 -1.29 17.11 6.20
N VAL A 319 -2.62 17.02 6.26
CA VAL A 319 -3.46 18.16 6.62
C VAL A 319 -3.28 18.55 8.08
N ALA A 320 -3.24 17.59 9.01
CA ALA A 320 -3.00 17.85 10.42
C ALA A 320 -1.69 18.60 10.64
N MET A 321 -0.59 18.08 10.09
CA MET A 321 0.73 18.71 10.17
C MET A 321 0.72 20.12 9.56
N THR A 322 0.00 20.33 8.47
CA THR A 322 -0.12 21.65 7.84
C THR A 322 -0.84 22.64 8.75
N ILE A 323 -1.95 22.23 9.37
CA ILE A 323 -2.69 23.07 10.31
C ILE A 323 -1.79 23.45 11.50
N VAL A 324 -1.03 22.49 12.04
CA VAL A 324 -0.07 22.75 13.13
C VAL A 324 1.02 23.72 12.70
N GLU A 325 1.62 23.54 11.53
CA GLU A 325 2.66 24.42 11.00
C GLU A 325 2.13 25.85 10.80
N ILE A 326 0.86 26.01 10.38
CA ILE A 326 0.21 27.32 10.31
C ILE A 326 0.09 27.95 11.70
N VAL A 327 -0.27 27.19 12.74
CA VAL A 327 -0.34 27.70 14.11
C VAL A 327 1.04 28.15 14.58
N ASP A 328 2.09 27.35 14.35
CA ASP A 328 3.46 27.72 14.75
C ASP A 328 3.98 28.96 13.99
N ALA A 329 3.73 29.03 12.68
CA ALA A 329 4.11 30.17 11.85
C ALA A 329 3.48 31.48 12.36
N HIS A 330 2.26 31.42 12.91
CA HIS A 330 1.57 32.57 13.51
C HIS A 330 1.89 32.80 15.00
N GLN A 331 2.82 32.04 15.57
CA GLN A 331 3.19 32.07 16.99
C GLN A 331 2.00 31.76 17.91
N GLY A 332 1.09 30.88 17.48
CA GLY A 332 -0.10 30.51 18.23
C GLY A 332 0.17 29.85 19.57
N PHE A 333 1.24 29.06 19.63
CA PHE A 333 1.67 28.41 20.87
C PHE A 333 2.34 29.37 21.86
N LYS A 334 2.55 30.65 21.49
CA LYS A 334 3.13 31.63 22.40
C LYS A 334 2.24 31.87 23.63
N LEU A 335 0.92 31.77 23.50
CA LEU A 335 0.02 31.81 24.65
C LEU A 335 0.27 30.66 25.63
N VAL A 336 0.56 29.47 25.11
CA VAL A 336 0.93 28.32 25.95
C VAL A 336 2.29 28.58 26.60
N THR A 337 3.24 29.19 25.86
CA THR A 337 4.60 29.42 26.36
C THR A 337 4.70 30.53 27.40
N ASP A 338 4.03 31.66 27.18
CA ASP A 338 4.12 32.84 28.03
C ASP A 338 3.40 32.63 29.39
N ASN A 339 2.49 31.66 29.47
CA ASN A 339 1.78 31.30 30.69
C ASN A 339 2.56 30.35 31.62
N ILE A 340 3.68 29.76 31.16
CA ILE A 340 4.53 28.91 32.00
C ILE A 340 5.54 29.78 32.75
N THR A 341 5.16 30.21 33.96
CA THR A 341 5.95 31.16 34.76
C THR A 341 6.77 30.51 35.89
N THR A 342 6.49 29.25 36.22
CA THR A 342 7.15 28.56 37.34
C THR A 342 8.60 28.18 37.01
N ARG A 343 9.49 28.38 37.99
CA ARG A 343 10.91 27.97 37.91
C ARG A 343 11.28 26.88 38.92
N LYS A 344 10.34 26.42 39.75
CA LYS A 344 10.57 25.33 40.70
C LYS A 344 10.67 24.01 39.94
N PRO A 345 11.76 23.22 40.08
CA PRO A 345 11.96 22.01 39.27
C PRO A 345 10.77 21.04 39.30
N CYS A 346 10.35 20.58 40.48
CA CYS A 346 9.22 19.65 40.56
C CYS A 346 7.93 20.24 39.95
N LEU A 347 7.60 21.50 40.26
CA LEU A 347 6.39 22.13 39.72
C LEU A 347 6.47 22.31 38.20
N LEU A 348 7.63 22.66 37.65
CA LEU A 348 7.85 22.79 36.21
C LEU A 348 7.71 21.43 35.51
N LEU A 349 8.22 20.34 36.12
CA LEU A 349 8.03 18.99 35.62
C LEU A 349 6.56 18.61 35.48
N TRP A 350 5.75 18.91 36.51
CA TRP A 350 4.30 18.68 36.47
C TRP A 350 3.58 19.56 35.44
N VAL A 351 3.93 20.85 35.38
CA VAL A 351 3.33 21.78 34.41
C VAL A 351 3.64 21.34 32.97
N ILE A 352 4.89 21.00 32.67
CA ILE A 352 5.28 20.52 31.34
C ILE A 352 4.58 19.20 31.00
N GLY A 353 4.49 18.26 31.95
CA GLY A 353 3.78 17.01 31.78
C GLY A 353 2.30 17.23 31.42
N PHE A 354 1.56 17.98 32.24
CA PHE A 354 0.13 18.22 32.00
C PHE A 354 -0.15 19.05 30.74
N VAL A 355 0.63 20.12 30.51
CA VAL A 355 0.46 20.93 29.29
C VAL A 355 0.68 20.07 28.05
N THR A 356 1.72 19.24 28.03
CA THR A 356 1.99 18.34 26.90
C THR A 356 0.89 17.30 26.73
N PHE A 357 0.37 16.74 27.83
CA PHE A 357 -0.71 15.74 27.82
C PHE A 357 -1.98 16.25 27.13
N PHE A 358 -2.44 17.44 27.51
CA PHE A 358 -3.63 18.03 26.87
C PHE A 358 -3.34 18.60 25.48
N LEU A 359 -2.13 19.11 25.24
CA LEU A 359 -1.76 19.55 23.90
C LEU A 359 -1.79 18.39 22.91
N SER A 360 -1.27 17.23 23.31
CA SER A 360 -1.21 16.02 22.50
C SER A 360 -2.54 15.27 22.37
N SER A 361 -3.59 15.68 23.07
CA SER A 361 -4.93 15.15 22.80
C SER A 361 -5.59 15.85 21.61
N VAL A 362 -5.08 17.02 21.22
CA VAL A 362 -5.61 17.82 20.10
C VAL A 362 -4.65 17.83 18.91
N LEU A 363 -3.35 17.82 19.19
CA LEU A 363 -2.29 17.68 18.19
C LEU A 363 -1.76 16.26 18.19
N ASP A 364 -1.13 15.83 17.11
CA ASP A 364 -0.42 14.56 17.11
C ASP A 364 0.78 14.58 18.09
N SER A 365 1.19 13.38 18.52
CA SER A 365 2.25 13.19 19.52
C SER A 365 3.63 13.70 19.09
N LEU A 366 3.93 13.67 17.78
CA LEU A 366 5.18 14.19 17.23
C LEU A 366 5.17 15.73 17.28
N ALA A 367 4.11 16.35 16.75
CA ALA A 367 3.94 17.80 16.75
C ALA A 367 4.02 18.38 18.17
N SER A 368 3.28 17.78 19.10
CA SER A 368 3.30 18.18 20.52
C SER A 368 4.71 18.14 21.10
N THR A 369 5.46 17.10 20.78
CA THR A 369 6.85 16.92 21.24
C THR A 369 7.79 17.98 20.66
N ILE A 370 7.70 18.25 19.35
CA ILE A 370 8.52 19.29 18.70
C ILE A 370 8.26 20.67 19.31
N ILE A 371 7.00 21.03 19.51
CA ILE A 371 6.60 22.32 20.09
C ILE A 371 7.12 22.42 21.53
N MET A 372 6.87 21.40 22.35
CA MET A 372 7.23 21.43 23.77
C MET A 372 8.74 21.39 23.99
N ILE A 373 9.51 20.66 23.18
CA ILE A 373 10.99 20.69 23.26
C ILE A 373 11.52 22.04 22.79
N SER A 374 10.97 22.61 21.72
CA SER A 374 11.36 23.95 21.24
C SER A 374 11.10 25.02 22.30
N LEU A 375 10.05 24.88 23.08
CA LEU A 375 9.77 25.67 24.27
C LEU A 375 10.75 25.40 25.41
N LEU A 376 11.04 24.14 25.73
CA LEU A 376 11.94 23.77 26.82
C LEU A 376 13.34 24.34 26.60
N ARG A 377 13.82 24.40 25.36
CA ARG A 377 15.11 25.03 25.01
C ARG A 377 15.17 26.52 25.30
N LYS A 378 14.03 27.22 25.30
CA LYS A 378 13.92 28.65 25.64
C LYS A 378 13.77 28.86 27.14
N LEU A 379 13.07 27.94 27.83
CA LEU A 379 12.78 28.06 29.26
C LEU A 379 13.92 27.54 30.15
N VAL A 380 14.63 26.51 29.72
CA VAL A 380 15.61 25.80 30.53
C VAL A 380 16.95 25.74 29.79
N PRO A 381 18.06 26.17 30.43
CA PRO A 381 19.38 26.03 29.84
C PRO A 381 19.75 24.55 29.64
N PRO A 382 20.69 24.25 28.73
CA PRO A 382 21.14 22.88 28.49
C PRO A 382 21.67 22.26 29.79
N SER A 383 20.94 21.25 30.27
CA SER A 383 21.20 20.58 31.55
C SER A 383 20.64 19.16 31.52
N GLU A 384 21.12 18.29 32.43
CA GLU A 384 20.52 16.96 32.62
C GLU A 384 19.03 17.06 32.98
N TYR A 385 18.66 18.07 33.76
CA TYR A 385 17.27 18.34 34.11
C TYR A 385 16.41 18.66 32.87
N ARG A 386 16.93 19.40 31.89
CA ARG A 386 16.20 19.64 30.63
C ARG A 386 15.97 18.35 29.83
N LYS A 387 16.93 17.44 29.83
CA LYS A 387 16.75 16.11 29.20
C LYS A 387 15.67 15.31 29.92
N ILE A 388 15.62 15.36 31.25
CA ILE A 388 14.54 14.74 32.04
C ILE A 388 13.18 15.35 31.68
N LEU A 389 13.08 16.68 31.55
CA LEU A 389 11.85 17.34 31.10
C LEU A 389 11.46 16.94 29.67
N GLY A 390 12.42 16.84 28.75
CA GLY A 390 12.16 16.36 27.39
C GLY A 390 11.67 14.90 27.36
N ALA A 391 12.19 14.05 28.26
CA ALA A 391 11.69 12.69 28.42
C ALA A 391 10.25 12.65 28.97
N VAL A 392 9.92 13.56 29.90
CA VAL A 392 8.54 13.76 30.38
C VAL A 392 7.62 14.20 29.25
N VAL A 393 8.07 15.09 28.36
CA VAL A 393 7.30 15.49 27.17
C VAL A 393 6.95 14.27 26.32
N VAL A 394 7.89 13.35 26.07
CA VAL A 394 7.60 12.13 25.28
C VAL A 394 6.55 11.24 25.96
N ILE A 395 6.68 11.01 27.27
CA ILE A 395 5.71 10.20 28.04
C ILE A 395 4.32 10.87 28.02
N ALA A 396 4.29 12.18 28.24
CA ALA A 396 3.06 12.95 28.28
C ALA A 396 2.39 13.06 26.92
N ALA A 397 3.14 13.23 25.83
CA ALA A 397 2.60 13.29 24.48
C ALA A 397 1.97 11.95 24.09
N ASN A 398 2.70 10.85 24.27
CA ASN A 398 2.20 9.51 23.97
C ASN A 398 0.96 9.13 24.84
N SER A 399 0.97 9.48 26.13
CA SER A 399 -0.19 9.25 27.00
C SER A 399 -1.37 10.16 26.65
N GLY A 400 -1.11 11.43 26.32
CA GLY A 400 -2.11 12.41 25.93
C GLY A 400 -2.79 12.08 24.60
N GLY A 401 -2.04 11.52 23.67
CA GLY A 401 -2.56 11.05 22.39
C GLY A 401 -3.45 9.81 22.49
N ALA A 402 -3.23 8.97 23.51
CA ALA A 402 -3.90 7.68 23.66
C ALA A 402 -5.41 7.79 23.91
N TRP A 403 -5.86 8.81 24.65
CA TRP A 403 -7.28 8.98 25.01
C TRP A 403 -8.08 9.81 24.02
N SER A 404 -7.46 10.28 22.94
CA SER A 404 -8.10 11.09 21.92
C SER A 404 -8.01 10.42 20.55
N PRO A 405 -9.09 10.42 19.76
CA PRO A 405 -9.08 9.83 18.42
C PRO A 405 -8.16 10.57 17.43
N ILE A 406 -7.74 11.80 17.74
CA ILE A 406 -6.86 12.61 16.86
C ILE A 406 -5.46 12.81 17.44
N GLY A 407 -5.24 12.44 18.71
CA GLY A 407 -4.03 12.78 19.44
C GLY A 407 -2.81 11.91 19.11
N ALA A 408 -3.03 10.75 18.49
CA ALA A 408 -1.98 9.89 17.99
C ALA A 408 -2.35 9.33 16.60
N VAL A 409 -1.33 9.03 15.79
CA VAL A 409 -1.53 8.39 14.48
C VAL A 409 -2.22 7.03 14.63
N THR A 410 -1.86 6.28 15.67
CA THR A 410 -2.43 4.97 16.01
C THR A 410 -3.91 5.05 16.38
N THR A 411 -4.29 6.00 17.23
CA THR A 411 -5.70 6.19 17.61
C THR A 411 -6.53 6.71 16.45
N THR A 412 -5.96 7.60 15.62
CA THR A 412 -6.59 8.05 14.38
C THR A 412 -6.83 6.88 13.43
N MET A 413 -5.85 5.98 13.28
CA MET A 413 -5.95 4.81 12.40
C MET A 413 -7.09 3.87 12.82
N LEU A 414 -7.16 3.53 14.11
CA LEU A 414 -8.22 2.71 14.70
C LEU A 414 -9.60 3.40 14.60
N TRP A 415 -9.64 4.73 14.67
CA TRP A 415 -10.89 5.46 14.55
C TRP A 415 -11.41 5.47 13.11
N MET A 416 -10.55 5.74 12.12
CA MET A 416 -10.95 5.79 10.70
C MET A 416 -11.40 4.44 10.16
N HIS A 417 -10.84 3.33 10.67
CA HIS A 417 -11.27 1.98 10.28
C HIS A 417 -12.37 1.40 11.19
N GLY A 418 -12.92 2.20 12.11
CA GLY A 418 -14.11 1.85 12.87
C GLY A 418 -13.90 0.91 14.07
N GLN A 419 -12.65 0.60 14.46
CA GLN A 419 -12.35 -0.20 15.65
C GLN A 419 -12.70 0.55 16.94
N ILE A 420 -12.51 1.87 16.95
CA ILE A 420 -12.85 2.73 18.10
C ILE A 420 -13.75 3.89 17.68
N SER A 421 -14.50 4.45 18.62
CA SER A 421 -15.27 5.67 18.43
C SER A 421 -14.75 6.80 19.32
N ALA A 422 -14.80 8.03 18.81
CA ALA A 422 -14.30 9.21 19.50
C ALA A 422 -14.83 9.36 20.93
N LEU A 423 -16.14 9.19 21.13
CA LEU A 423 -16.78 9.40 22.43
C LEU A 423 -16.40 8.30 23.43
N GLN A 424 -16.38 7.04 23.00
CA GLN A 424 -16.06 5.93 23.90
C GLN A 424 -14.58 5.92 24.25
N THR A 425 -13.69 6.22 23.31
CA THR A 425 -12.26 6.35 23.59
C THR A 425 -11.98 7.45 24.61
N VAL A 426 -12.59 8.63 24.48
CA VAL A 426 -12.41 9.70 25.47
C VAL A 426 -12.94 9.27 26.85
N LYS A 427 -14.10 8.62 26.92
CA LYS A 427 -14.66 8.17 28.21
C LYS A 427 -13.85 7.04 28.85
N GLY A 428 -13.44 6.04 28.06
CA GLY A 428 -12.78 4.83 28.53
C GLY A 428 -11.29 5.03 28.81
N LEU A 429 -10.59 5.85 28.01
CA LEU A 429 -9.13 5.93 28.09
C LEU A 429 -8.60 7.19 28.78
N PHE A 430 -9.44 8.20 29.07
CA PHE A 430 -8.96 9.42 29.74
C PHE A 430 -8.30 9.12 31.10
N VAL A 431 -8.99 8.37 31.97
CA VAL A 431 -8.47 8.04 33.31
C VAL A 431 -7.23 7.14 33.23
N PRO A 432 -7.23 6.03 32.47
CA PRO A 432 -6.03 5.21 32.24
C PRO A 432 -4.83 6.02 31.72
N SER A 433 -5.06 6.92 30.76
CA SER A 433 -4.00 7.76 30.18
C SER A 433 -3.44 8.79 31.16
N VAL A 434 -4.30 9.39 32.00
CA VAL A 434 -3.84 10.26 33.09
C VAL A 434 -2.97 9.48 34.07
N ILE A 435 -3.33 8.23 34.40
CA ILE A 435 -2.54 7.37 35.30
C ILE A 435 -1.21 6.98 34.66
N SER A 436 -1.20 6.65 33.35
CA SER A 436 0.02 6.38 32.58
C SER A 436 1.03 7.52 32.63
N LEU A 437 0.56 8.76 32.74
CA LEU A 437 1.42 9.94 32.94
C LEU A 437 1.76 10.17 34.42
N ALA A 438 0.75 10.16 35.30
CA ALA A 438 0.90 10.56 36.68
C ALA A 438 1.90 9.69 37.44
N VAL A 439 1.91 8.38 37.21
CA VAL A 439 2.83 7.44 37.87
C VAL A 439 4.31 7.77 37.56
N PRO A 440 4.73 7.90 36.28
CA PRO A 440 6.07 8.36 35.96
C PRO A 440 6.40 9.72 36.58
N LEU A 441 5.48 10.70 36.56
CA LEU A 441 5.72 12.03 37.14
C LEU A 441 5.96 11.97 38.65
N VAL A 442 5.17 11.19 39.38
CA VAL A 442 5.34 10.98 40.83
C VAL A 442 6.71 10.35 41.09
N LEU A 443 7.02 9.23 40.43
CA LEU A 443 8.28 8.51 40.63
C LEU A 443 9.49 9.38 40.28
N MET A 444 9.45 10.11 39.17
CA MET A 444 10.51 11.01 38.75
C MET A 444 10.67 12.21 39.69
N SER A 445 9.56 12.75 40.22
CA SER A 445 9.57 13.82 41.22
C SER A 445 10.27 13.41 42.51
N LEU A 446 10.24 12.12 42.88
CA LEU A 446 10.91 11.59 44.06
C LEU A 446 12.42 11.37 43.85
N THR A 447 12.93 11.46 42.62
CA THR A 447 14.36 11.26 42.34
C THR A 447 15.20 12.51 42.61
N SER A 448 16.44 12.30 43.05
CA SER A 448 17.43 13.35 43.30
C SER A 448 17.87 14.11 42.03
N GLY A 449 17.63 13.56 40.84
CA GLY A 449 17.92 14.22 39.56
C GLY A 449 17.05 15.45 39.25
N VAL A 450 15.85 15.53 39.86
CA VAL A 450 14.95 16.70 39.78
C VAL A 450 15.24 17.72 40.89
N HIS A 451 15.85 17.28 42.00
CA HIS A 451 16.19 18.10 43.16
C HIS A 451 17.52 18.86 43.04
N GLY A 452 18.21 18.80 41.90
CA GLY A 452 19.47 19.49 41.66
C GLY A 452 19.34 21.02 41.74
N LYS A 453 20.29 21.67 42.44
CA LYS A 453 20.37 23.11 42.74
C LYS A 453 19.80 23.99 41.62
N GLY A 454 18.70 24.69 41.93
CA GLY A 454 18.12 25.71 41.07
C GLY A 454 19.18 26.73 40.67
N GLN A 455 19.56 26.73 39.39
CA GLN A 455 20.36 27.80 38.83
C GLN A 455 19.42 28.96 38.54
N ASN A 456 19.59 30.04 39.30
CA ASN A 456 19.00 31.34 38.97
C ASN A 456 19.68 31.85 37.70
N SER A 457 19.10 31.55 36.53
CA SER A 457 19.53 32.18 35.28
C SER A 457 18.83 33.54 35.08
N PRO A 458 19.56 34.59 34.68
CA PRO A 458 19.00 35.91 34.41
C PRO A 458 18.14 35.93 33.15
N ASP A 459 17.35 36.99 33.02
CA ASP A 459 16.38 37.25 31.96
C ASP A 459 16.94 37.06 30.55
N VAL A 460 16.39 36.09 29.83
CA VAL A 460 16.34 36.12 28.36
C VAL A 460 14.98 35.59 27.92
N ILE A 461 13.97 36.46 27.91
CA ILE A 461 12.84 36.28 26.99
C ILE A 461 12.81 37.51 26.08
N ALA A 462 13.65 37.49 25.05
CA ALA A 462 13.38 38.29 23.86
C ALA A 462 12.16 37.66 23.16
N SER A 463 10.97 38.06 23.58
CA SER A 463 9.72 37.59 22.99
C SER A 463 9.55 38.25 21.61
N LYS A 464 9.48 37.45 20.54
CA LYS A 464 8.97 37.94 19.25
C LYS A 464 7.51 38.40 19.44
N GLN A 465 7.16 39.55 18.88
CA GLN A 465 5.79 40.06 18.90
C GLN A 465 4.85 39.04 18.23
N ILE A 466 3.67 38.81 18.81
CA ILE A 466 2.65 37.95 18.19
C ILE A 466 2.33 38.56 16.82
N ALA A 467 2.31 37.74 15.77
CA ALA A 467 1.94 38.20 14.44
C ALA A 467 0.54 38.84 14.50
N PRO A 468 0.25 39.91 13.73
CA PRO A 468 -1.09 40.52 13.74
C PRO A 468 -2.15 39.45 13.47
N ARG A 469 -3.20 39.40 14.30
CA ARG A 469 -4.27 38.39 14.23
C ARG A 469 -3.81 36.93 14.40
N GLY A 470 -2.59 36.69 14.91
CA GLY A 470 -2.08 35.35 15.19
C GLY A 470 -2.98 34.56 16.16
N LEU A 471 -3.60 35.25 17.13
CA LEU A 471 -4.60 34.64 18.02
C LEU A 471 -5.82 34.11 17.27
N LEU A 472 -6.32 34.86 16.28
CA LEU A 472 -7.48 34.47 15.49
C LEU A 472 -7.15 33.24 14.64
N VAL A 473 -6.02 33.24 13.93
CA VAL A 473 -5.58 32.09 13.13
C VAL A 473 -5.42 30.85 14.01
N SER A 474 -4.78 31.01 15.17
CA SER A 474 -4.58 29.91 16.11
C SER A 474 -5.87 29.35 16.68
N SER A 475 -6.84 30.23 17.00
CA SER A 475 -8.15 29.82 17.51
C SER A 475 -8.96 29.07 16.46
N VAL A 476 -8.94 29.54 15.21
CA VAL A 476 -9.62 28.86 14.10
C VAL A 476 -8.94 27.52 13.78
N SER A 477 -7.60 27.46 13.80
CA SER A 477 -6.86 26.22 13.56
C SER A 477 -7.13 25.16 14.61
N LEU A 478 -7.06 25.53 15.90
CA LEU A 478 -7.35 24.60 16.99
C LEU A 478 -8.82 24.20 16.98
N GLY A 479 -9.72 25.13 16.69
CA GLY A 479 -11.14 24.87 16.50
C GLY A 479 -11.40 23.88 15.35
N ALA A 480 -10.70 24.00 14.24
CA ALA A 480 -10.80 23.08 13.11
C ALA A 480 -10.42 21.64 13.51
N LEU A 481 -9.34 21.46 14.29
CA LEU A 481 -8.93 20.14 14.79
C LEU A 481 -9.96 19.55 15.75
N ILE A 482 -10.45 20.33 16.71
CA ILE A 482 -11.43 19.89 17.73
C ILE A 482 -12.79 19.56 17.09
N LEU A 483 -13.16 20.23 15.99
CA LEU A 483 -14.43 19.99 15.30
C LEU A 483 -14.43 18.74 14.41
N VAL A 484 -13.29 18.11 14.14
CA VAL A 484 -13.24 16.93 13.25
C VAL A 484 -14.05 15.73 13.78
N PRO A 485 -13.94 15.34 15.07
CA PRO A 485 -14.82 14.32 15.64
C PRO A 485 -16.30 14.66 15.54
N VAL A 486 -16.66 15.93 15.73
CA VAL A 486 -18.04 16.41 15.62
C VAL A 486 -18.53 16.33 14.17
N PHE A 487 -17.71 16.76 13.21
CA PHE A 487 -18.01 16.65 11.78
C PHE A 487 -18.24 15.20 11.36
N SER A 488 -17.35 14.29 11.73
CA SER A 488 -17.47 12.87 11.37
C SER A 488 -18.72 12.24 11.99
N ALA A 489 -19.01 12.52 13.26
CA ALA A 489 -20.20 12.03 13.94
C ALA A 489 -21.51 12.56 13.34
N LEU A 490 -21.54 13.83 12.89
CA LEU A 490 -22.75 14.45 12.34
C LEU A 490 -22.99 14.10 10.86
N THR A 491 -21.93 13.94 10.06
CA THR A 491 -22.04 13.73 8.61
C THR A 491 -21.97 12.26 8.21
N GLY A 492 -21.39 11.40 9.05
CA GLY A 492 -21.06 10.02 8.71
C GLY A 492 -19.88 9.88 7.74
N LEU A 493 -19.20 10.97 7.38
CA LEU A 493 -18.02 10.95 6.52
C LEU A 493 -16.75 10.64 7.31
N SER A 494 -15.74 10.08 6.62
CA SER A 494 -14.43 9.80 7.20
C SER A 494 -13.77 11.08 7.78
N PRO A 495 -13.04 10.99 8.90
CA PRO A 495 -12.40 12.12 9.57
C PRO A 495 -11.50 13.00 8.69
N TYR A 496 -10.80 12.43 7.70
CA TYR A 496 -9.92 13.18 6.82
C TYR A 496 -10.66 14.26 6.00
N MET A 497 -11.96 14.06 5.72
CA MET A 497 -12.80 15.07 5.06
C MET A 497 -13.03 16.29 5.95
N GLY A 498 -13.22 16.07 7.26
CA GLY A 498 -13.32 17.16 8.25
C GLY A 498 -12.01 17.95 8.35
N MET A 499 -10.87 17.24 8.31
CA MET A 499 -9.54 17.86 8.27
C MET A 499 -9.36 18.73 7.02
N LEU A 500 -9.71 18.21 5.84
CA LEU A 500 -9.64 18.94 4.57
C LEU A 500 -10.52 20.19 4.56
N LEU A 501 -11.74 20.10 5.12
CA LEU A 501 -12.62 21.26 5.31
C LEU A 501 -11.95 22.30 6.20
N GLY A 502 -11.38 21.88 7.34
CA GLY A 502 -10.63 22.74 8.25
C GLY A 502 -9.47 23.47 7.55
N LEU A 503 -8.68 22.75 6.76
CA LEU A 503 -7.60 23.34 5.97
C LEU A 503 -8.13 24.32 4.92
N GLY A 504 -9.22 24.00 4.23
CA GLY A 504 -9.84 24.91 3.25
C GLY A 504 -10.29 26.22 3.87
N VAL A 505 -10.93 26.17 5.05
CA VAL A 505 -11.32 27.36 5.81
C VAL A 505 -10.10 28.19 6.21
N LEU A 506 -9.06 27.53 6.74
CA LEU A 506 -7.81 28.20 7.10
C LEU A 506 -7.08 28.80 5.90
N TRP A 507 -7.17 28.15 4.74
CA TRP A 507 -6.58 28.64 3.51
C TRP A 507 -7.19 29.97 3.10
N ILE A 508 -8.52 30.01 3.01
CA ILE A 508 -9.26 31.24 2.69
C ILE A 508 -8.96 32.32 3.72
N LEU A 509 -8.97 31.96 5.01
CA LEU A 509 -8.73 32.90 6.10
C LEU A 509 -7.32 33.52 6.04
N THR A 510 -6.29 32.69 5.88
CA THR A 510 -4.89 33.17 5.84
C THR A 510 -4.61 33.96 4.57
N ASP A 511 -5.21 33.60 3.43
CA ASP A 511 -5.12 34.40 2.20
C ASP A 511 -5.83 35.75 2.35
N ALA A 512 -6.99 35.79 2.99
CA ALA A 512 -7.73 37.03 3.25
C ALA A 512 -6.99 37.95 4.25
N ILE A 513 -6.39 37.39 5.30
CA ILE A 513 -5.68 38.17 6.33
C ILE A 513 -4.38 38.76 5.77
N HIS A 514 -3.64 38.01 4.95
CA HIS A 514 -2.33 38.42 4.42
C HIS A 514 -2.42 38.91 2.96
N TYR A 515 -3.61 39.29 2.50
CA TYR A 515 -3.81 39.83 1.16
C TYR A 515 -3.05 41.15 0.98
N GLY A 516 -2.29 41.27 -0.11
CA GLY A 516 -1.51 42.48 -0.43
C GLY A 516 -0.20 42.65 0.35
N GLU A 517 0.16 41.74 1.26
CA GLU A 517 1.37 41.81 2.07
C GLU A 517 2.46 40.85 1.55
N SER A 518 3.32 41.32 0.64
CA SER A 518 4.37 40.51 -0.01
C SER A 518 5.37 39.86 0.98
N GLU A 519 5.66 40.48 2.12
CA GLU A 519 6.58 39.95 3.13
C GLU A 519 5.98 38.84 4.02
N ARG A 520 4.66 38.62 3.92
CA ARG A 520 3.91 37.67 4.77
C ARG A 520 3.38 36.45 4.02
N GLN A 521 3.82 36.24 2.78
CA GLN A 521 3.55 35.00 2.03
C GLN A 521 3.97 33.74 2.82
N LYS A 522 4.99 33.88 3.68
CA LYS A 522 5.46 32.80 4.55
C LYS A 522 4.45 32.29 5.59
N LEU A 523 3.37 33.04 5.83
CA LEU A 523 2.30 32.71 6.79
C LEU A 523 1.11 32.01 6.12
N LYS A 524 1.14 31.82 4.80
CA LYS A 524 0.06 31.18 4.04
C LYS A 524 0.26 29.67 3.95
N VAL A 525 -0.83 28.97 3.67
CA VAL A 525 -0.88 27.50 3.56
C VAL A 525 0.16 26.91 2.59
N PRO A 526 0.40 27.45 1.37
CA PRO A 526 1.41 26.89 0.48
C PRO A 526 2.81 26.87 1.08
N GLN A 527 3.17 27.90 1.86
CA GLN A 527 4.46 27.90 2.53
C GLN A 527 4.49 26.89 3.70
N ALA A 528 3.40 26.77 4.46
CA ALA A 528 3.32 25.75 5.51
C ALA A 528 3.49 24.34 4.93
N LEU A 529 2.83 24.04 3.80
CA LEU A 529 2.98 22.77 3.07
C LEU A 529 4.43 22.49 2.62
N SER A 530 5.24 23.53 2.38
CA SER A 530 6.66 23.33 2.04
C SER A 530 7.54 22.94 3.23
N ARG A 531 7.01 23.07 4.47
CA ARG A 531 7.75 22.88 5.72
C ARG A 531 7.33 21.64 6.51
N ILE A 532 6.18 21.05 6.18
CA ILE A 532 5.73 19.81 6.81
C ILE A 532 6.68 18.64 6.49
N ASP A 533 6.65 17.62 7.34
CA ASP A 533 7.44 16.41 7.17
C ASP A 533 6.82 15.45 6.14
N ILE A 534 7.00 15.77 4.85
CA ILE A 534 6.56 14.91 3.73
C ILE A 534 7.28 13.55 3.79
N GLN A 535 8.53 13.53 4.27
CA GLN A 535 9.30 12.30 4.44
C GLN A 535 8.61 11.36 5.44
N GLY A 536 8.12 11.88 6.57
CA GLY A 536 7.32 11.14 7.54
C GLY A 536 6.02 10.59 6.94
N ALA A 537 5.30 11.39 6.16
CA ALA A 537 4.08 10.93 5.48
C ALA A 537 4.35 9.78 4.49
N LEU A 538 5.43 9.87 3.70
CA LEU A 538 5.85 8.80 2.78
C LEU A 538 6.33 7.54 3.50
N PHE A 539 6.93 7.69 4.68
CA PHE A 539 7.27 6.56 5.54
C PHE A 539 6.01 5.80 5.97
N PHE A 540 4.98 6.50 6.44
CA PHE A 540 3.71 5.87 6.80
C PHE A 540 3.04 5.21 5.60
N LEU A 541 3.02 5.86 4.44
CA LEU A 541 2.52 5.26 3.19
C LEU A 541 3.20 3.92 2.88
N GLY A 542 4.54 3.88 2.93
CA GLY A 542 5.30 2.66 2.66
C GLY A 542 5.05 1.56 3.69
N ILE A 543 5.07 1.88 4.98
CA ILE A 543 4.83 0.90 6.04
C ILE A 543 3.41 0.33 5.96
N LEU A 544 2.39 1.19 5.83
CA LEU A 544 1.01 0.73 5.83
C LEU A 544 0.70 -0.12 4.59
N LEU A 545 1.16 0.28 3.40
CA LEU A 545 1.04 -0.55 2.20
C LEU A 545 1.78 -1.90 2.34
N SER A 546 2.92 -1.92 3.02
CA SER A 546 3.65 -3.16 3.29
C SER A 546 2.83 -4.10 4.17
N VAL A 547 2.24 -3.59 5.25
CA VAL A 547 1.39 -4.36 6.16
C VAL A 547 0.12 -4.87 5.45
N SER A 548 -0.54 -4.01 4.66
CA SER A 548 -1.72 -4.41 3.87
C SER A 548 -1.42 -5.54 2.88
N SER A 549 -0.19 -5.61 2.34
CA SER A 549 0.21 -6.72 1.47
C SER A 549 0.28 -8.06 2.23
N LEU A 550 0.76 -8.04 3.49
CA LEU A 550 0.81 -9.22 4.36
C LEU A 550 -0.60 -9.66 4.77
N ASP A 551 -1.50 -8.70 4.99
CA ASP A 551 -2.91 -8.95 5.24
C ASP A 551 -3.60 -9.60 4.02
N ALA A 552 -3.42 -9.01 2.83
CA ALA A 552 -3.95 -9.55 1.58
C ALA A 552 -3.40 -10.94 1.23
N ALA A 553 -2.21 -11.31 1.73
CA ALA A 553 -1.67 -12.66 1.62
C ALA A 553 -2.26 -13.65 2.65
N GLY A 554 -2.93 -13.15 3.69
CA GLY A 554 -3.46 -13.91 4.82
C GLY A 554 -2.39 -14.30 5.85
N ILE A 555 -1.19 -13.70 5.78
CA ILE A 555 -0.10 -13.98 6.72
C ILE A 555 -0.47 -13.49 8.12
N LEU A 556 -1.04 -12.29 8.21
CA LEU A 556 -1.47 -11.72 9.49
C LEU A 556 -2.55 -12.57 10.16
N ARG A 557 -3.50 -13.11 9.39
CA ARG A 557 -4.51 -14.03 9.91
C ARG A 557 -3.91 -15.32 10.50
N LYS A 558 -2.83 -15.85 9.90
CA LYS A 558 -2.11 -17.01 10.45
C LYS A 558 -1.42 -16.68 11.77
N ILE A 559 -0.84 -15.48 11.88
CA ILE A 559 -0.22 -15.00 13.12
C ILE A 559 -1.29 -14.82 14.21
N ALA A 560 -2.46 -14.26 13.87
CA ALA A 560 -3.60 -14.13 14.78
C ALA A 560 -4.01 -15.50 15.35
N ASN A 561 -4.27 -16.48 14.48
CA ASN A 561 -4.63 -17.84 14.89
C ASN A 561 -3.56 -18.49 15.79
N TYR A 562 -2.27 -18.19 15.54
CA TYR A 562 -1.19 -18.67 16.39
C TYR A 562 -1.24 -18.06 17.78
N PHE A 563 -1.49 -16.75 17.90
CA PHE A 563 -1.66 -16.10 19.20
C PHE A 563 -2.90 -16.58 19.92
N ASP A 564 -4.05 -16.69 19.25
CA ASP A 564 -5.29 -17.18 19.86
C ASP A 564 -5.15 -18.60 20.41
N ALA A 565 -4.31 -19.43 19.80
CA ALA A 565 -4.04 -20.80 20.26
C ALA A 565 -3.09 -20.87 21.47
N HIS A 566 -2.24 -19.86 21.69
CA HIS A 566 -1.16 -19.91 22.70
C HIS A 566 -1.30 -18.87 23.82
N VAL A 567 -2.07 -17.80 23.60
CA VAL A 567 -2.24 -16.69 24.54
C VAL A 567 -3.68 -16.72 25.07
N PRO A 568 -3.88 -16.83 26.39
CA PRO A 568 -5.19 -17.14 26.96
C PRO A 568 -6.17 -15.97 26.99
N SER A 569 -5.73 -14.72 26.79
CA SER A 569 -6.63 -13.56 26.77
C SER A 569 -6.20 -12.47 25.78
N GLY A 570 -7.19 -11.82 25.16
CA GLY A 570 -6.97 -10.68 24.28
C GLY A 570 -6.28 -9.50 24.98
N GLU A 571 -6.49 -9.35 26.29
CA GLU A 571 -5.82 -8.34 27.11
C GLU A 571 -4.30 -8.54 27.18
N LEU A 572 -3.85 -9.80 27.31
CA LEU A 572 -2.44 -10.14 27.29
C LEU A 572 -1.84 -9.93 25.92
N ILE A 573 -2.59 -10.23 24.85
CA ILE A 573 -2.18 -9.94 23.47
C ILE A 573 -1.98 -8.43 23.30
N ALA A 574 -2.96 -7.60 23.70
CA ALA A 574 -2.87 -6.15 23.58
C ALA A 574 -1.72 -5.56 24.42
N SER A 575 -1.53 -6.06 25.65
CA SER A 575 -0.44 -5.66 26.53
C SER A 575 0.93 -6.08 25.97
N ALA A 576 1.05 -7.23 25.32
CA ALA A 576 2.28 -7.67 24.67
C ALA A 576 2.59 -6.84 23.42
N ILE A 577 1.56 -6.51 22.63
CA ILE A 577 1.66 -5.61 21.47
C ILE A 577 2.22 -4.25 21.91
N GLY A 578 1.70 -3.62 22.96
CA GLY A 578 2.28 -2.35 23.43
C GLY A 578 3.73 -2.48 23.93
N LEU A 579 4.13 -3.61 24.53
CA LEU A 579 5.54 -3.83 24.88
C LEU A 579 6.44 -3.99 23.65
N ILE A 580 5.97 -4.70 22.62
CA ILE A 580 6.69 -4.81 21.33
C ILE A 580 6.81 -3.44 20.68
N SER A 581 5.81 -2.58 20.84
CA SER A 581 5.83 -1.18 20.38
C SER A 581 6.91 -0.32 21.05
N ALA A 582 7.59 -0.80 22.09
CA ALA A 582 8.75 -0.10 22.63
C ALA A 582 9.94 -0.17 21.65
N VAL A 583 10.06 -1.25 20.88
CA VAL A 583 11.18 -1.51 19.96
C VAL A 583 10.78 -1.18 18.52
N ILE A 584 9.55 -1.52 18.15
CA ILE A 584 8.97 -1.32 16.82
C ILE A 584 8.08 -0.07 16.90
N ASP A 585 8.05 0.73 15.83
CA ASP A 585 7.19 1.92 15.78
C ASP A 585 5.72 1.51 15.92
N ASN A 586 4.95 2.32 16.64
CA ASN A 586 3.60 1.95 17.05
C ASN A 586 2.63 1.84 15.86
N VAL A 587 2.85 2.61 14.78
CA VAL A 587 2.00 2.59 13.58
C VAL A 587 1.99 1.24 12.85
N PRO A 588 3.14 0.67 12.42
CA PRO A 588 3.18 -0.64 11.78
C PRO A 588 2.52 -1.74 12.62
N LEU A 589 2.66 -1.66 13.94
CA LEU A 589 2.17 -2.69 14.84
C LEU A 589 0.65 -2.63 15.01
N VAL A 590 0.06 -1.43 15.12
CA VAL A 590 -1.39 -1.25 15.12
C VAL A 590 -1.99 -1.65 13.77
N ALA A 591 -1.34 -1.27 12.67
CA ALA A 591 -1.74 -1.70 11.34
C ALA A 591 -1.76 -3.23 11.20
N ALA A 592 -0.73 -3.91 11.71
CA ALA A 592 -0.67 -5.36 11.68
C ALA A 592 -1.77 -5.98 12.55
N THR A 593 -2.06 -5.39 13.71
CA THR A 593 -3.13 -5.84 14.61
C THR A 593 -4.51 -5.74 13.94
N MET A 594 -4.75 -4.68 13.17
CA MET A 594 -5.99 -4.49 12.40
C MET A 594 -6.15 -5.53 11.28
N GLY A 595 -5.05 -5.98 10.65
CA GLY A 595 -5.11 -7.10 9.69
C GLY A 595 -5.23 -8.48 10.37
N MET A 596 -4.73 -8.60 11.60
CA MET A 596 -4.84 -9.84 12.40
C MET A 596 -6.27 -10.09 12.89
N TYR A 597 -6.91 -9.05 13.42
CA TYR A 597 -8.22 -9.13 14.07
C TYR A 597 -9.22 -8.20 13.40
N ASP A 598 -10.38 -8.76 13.05
CA ASP A 598 -11.45 -8.01 12.38
C ASP A 598 -12.55 -7.60 13.40
N ILE A 599 -13.38 -6.63 13.02
CA ILE A 599 -14.53 -6.14 13.78
C ILE A 599 -15.55 -7.25 14.05
N SER A 600 -15.59 -8.28 13.18
CA SER A 600 -16.39 -9.49 13.40
C SER A 600 -15.93 -10.33 14.59
N CYS A 601 -14.62 -10.33 14.91
CA CYS A 601 -14.07 -11.00 16.07
C CYS A 601 -14.16 -10.13 17.33
N PHE A 602 -13.79 -8.86 17.19
CA PHE A 602 -13.82 -7.87 18.27
C PHE A 602 -14.65 -6.67 17.82
N PRO A 603 -15.89 -6.50 18.32
CA PRO A 603 -16.75 -5.42 17.87
C PRO A 603 -16.14 -4.05 18.16
N GLN A 604 -16.62 -3.03 17.45
CA GLN A 604 -16.24 -1.64 17.70
C GLN A 604 -16.34 -1.30 19.19
N ASP A 605 -15.35 -0.58 19.70
CA ASP A 605 -15.23 -0.18 21.10
C ASP A 605 -15.11 -1.34 22.11
N SER A 606 -14.81 -2.56 21.64
CA SER A 606 -14.46 -3.66 22.55
C SER A 606 -13.23 -3.34 23.40
N ASP A 607 -13.12 -4.01 24.55
CA ASP A 607 -12.00 -3.84 25.47
C ASP A 607 -10.65 -4.08 24.80
N PHE A 608 -10.61 -5.02 23.85
CA PHE A 608 -9.42 -5.29 23.06
C PHE A 608 -8.97 -4.05 22.28
N TRP A 609 -9.85 -3.38 21.53
CA TRP A 609 -9.47 -2.23 20.71
C TRP A 609 -9.09 -1.01 21.53
N GLN A 610 -9.83 -0.74 22.61
CA GLN A 610 -9.50 0.35 23.53
C GLN A 610 -8.16 0.10 24.24
N LEU A 611 -7.88 -1.14 24.63
CA LEU A 611 -6.61 -1.51 25.24
C LEU A 611 -5.45 -1.46 24.23
N ILE A 612 -5.66 -1.85 22.97
CA ILE A 612 -4.66 -1.66 21.90
C ILE A 612 -4.35 -0.17 21.71
N ALA A 613 -5.37 0.69 21.67
CA ALA A 613 -5.19 2.13 21.56
C ALA A 613 -4.33 2.69 22.71
N LEU A 614 -4.60 2.28 23.96
CA LEU A 614 -3.81 2.67 25.12
C LEU A 614 -2.37 2.11 25.06
N CYS A 615 -2.23 0.81 24.81
CA CYS A 615 -0.96 0.09 24.89
C CYS A 615 -0.01 0.48 23.76
N ALA A 616 -0.47 0.57 22.52
CA ALA A 616 0.37 0.97 21.39
C ALA A 616 0.82 2.44 21.53
N SER A 617 -0.03 3.31 22.07
CA SER A 617 0.31 4.72 22.23
C SER A 617 1.33 4.94 23.35
N THR A 618 1.12 4.31 24.52
CA THR A 618 1.99 4.50 25.70
C THR A 618 3.23 3.61 25.68
N GLY A 619 3.18 2.44 25.06
CA GLY A 619 4.29 1.48 24.99
C GLY A 619 5.54 2.01 24.29
N GLY A 620 5.37 2.85 23.26
CA GLY A 620 6.47 3.52 22.58
C GLY A 620 7.33 4.42 23.48
N SER A 621 6.81 4.86 24.63
CA SER A 621 7.57 5.62 25.62
C SER A 621 8.58 4.76 26.39
N ILE A 622 8.49 3.44 26.38
CA ILE A 622 9.34 2.60 27.24
C ILE A 622 10.81 2.67 26.80
N LEU A 623 11.11 2.64 25.50
CA LEU A 623 12.49 2.55 24.98
C LEU A 623 12.91 3.75 24.10
N ILE A 624 12.19 4.88 24.13
CA ILE A 624 12.36 6.12 23.34
C ILE A 624 12.35 5.97 21.81
N ILE A 625 12.88 4.88 21.25
CA ILE A 625 12.92 4.62 19.80
C ILE A 625 11.59 4.08 19.25
N GLY A 626 10.71 3.59 20.13
CA GLY A 626 9.42 2.98 19.76
C GLY A 626 8.32 3.97 19.36
N SER A 627 8.60 5.29 19.37
CA SER A 627 7.68 6.28 18.82
C SER A 627 8.39 7.42 18.11
N ALA A 628 7.75 7.98 17.08
CA ALA A 628 8.26 9.15 16.36
C ALA A 628 8.52 10.36 17.28
N ALA A 629 7.71 10.53 18.33
CA ALA A 629 7.92 11.55 19.37
C ALA A 629 9.26 11.37 20.09
N GLY A 630 9.59 10.13 20.49
CA GLY A 630 10.84 9.84 21.16
C GLY A 630 12.06 10.01 20.25
N VAL A 631 11.96 9.60 18.99
CA VAL A 631 13.02 9.83 17.98
C VAL A 631 13.24 11.33 17.73
N ALA A 632 12.17 12.13 17.62
CA ALA A 632 12.28 13.58 17.49
C ALA A 632 12.99 14.20 18.72
N PHE A 633 12.65 13.75 19.92
CA PHE A 633 13.33 14.18 21.14
C PHE A 633 14.83 13.84 21.15
N MET A 634 15.21 12.61 20.75
CA MET A 634 16.62 12.22 20.63
C MET A 634 17.38 13.13 19.67
N GLY A 635 16.84 13.38 18.48
CA GLY A 635 17.48 14.23 17.48
C GLY A 635 17.61 15.69 17.94
N MET A 636 16.58 16.21 18.62
CA MET A 636 16.59 17.57 19.13
C MET A 636 17.55 17.73 20.33
N GLU A 637 17.35 17.01 21.43
CA GLU A 637 18.18 17.21 22.63
C GLU A 637 19.51 16.44 22.60
N LYS A 638 19.81 15.76 21.49
CA LYS A 638 21.00 14.91 21.31
C LYS A 638 21.14 13.89 22.44
N VAL A 639 20.00 13.34 22.87
CA VAL A 639 19.91 12.32 23.90
C VAL A 639 20.12 10.97 23.27
N ASN A 640 21.01 10.15 23.84
CA ASN A 640 21.24 8.80 23.35
C ASN A 640 20.27 7.79 24.00
N PHE A 641 20.03 6.69 23.28
CA PHE A 641 19.16 5.60 23.72
C PHE A 641 19.55 5.04 25.10
N ILE A 642 20.85 4.82 25.34
CA ILE A 642 21.36 4.21 26.58
C ILE A 642 21.07 5.10 27.80
N TRP A 643 21.15 6.41 27.66
CA TRP A 643 20.80 7.37 28.71
C TRP A 643 19.32 7.23 29.07
N TYR A 644 18.45 7.19 28.07
CA TYR A 644 17.01 7.05 28.29
C TYR A 644 16.68 5.71 28.95
N LEU A 645 17.28 4.62 28.45
CA LEU A 645 17.15 3.27 29.00
C LEU A 645 17.46 3.23 30.49
N ARG A 646 18.55 3.88 30.91
CA ARG A 646 18.99 3.89 32.30
C ARG A 646 18.21 4.85 33.19
N LYS A 647 17.72 5.97 32.65
CA LYS A 647 17.19 7.08 33.45
C LYS A 647 15.67 7.21 33.42
N VAL A 648 15.00 6.70 32.39
CA VAL A 648 13.58 6.98 32.13
C VAL A 648 12.77 5.72 31.90
N SER A 649 13.31 4.72 31.19
CA SER A 649 12.53 3.53 30.79
C SER A 649 11.82 2.81 31.93
N GLY A 650 12.43 2.73 33.12
CA GLY A 650 11.77 2.14 34.29
C GLY A 650 10.53 2.92 34.75
N PHE A 651 10.57 4.25 34.68
CA PHE A 651 9.42 5.10 35.01
C PHE A 651 8.33 4.98 33.95
N ALA A 652 8.71 5.00 32.67
CA ALA A 652 7.77 4.81 31.55
C ALA A 652 7.07 3.43 31.61
N LEU A 653 7.82 2.37 31.93
CA LEU A 653 7.27 1.02 32.13
C LEU A 653 6.29 0.95 33.31
N ALA A 654 6.59 1.64 34.41
CA ALA A 654 5.68 1.73 35.55
C ALA A 654 4.38 2.46 35.18
N GLY A 655 4.48 3.54 34.39
CA GLY A 655 3.31 4.23 33.83
C GLY A 655 2.48 3.34 32.92
N TYR A 656 3.14 2.64 31.99
CA TYR A 656 2.50 1.68 31.09
C TYR A 656 1.70 0.60 31.85
N ALA A 657 2.33 -0.05 32.83
CA ALA A 657 1.68 -1.08 33.64
C ALA A 657 0.52 -0.51 34.48
N ALA A 658 0.70 0.69 35.06
CA ALA A 658 -0.35 1.33 35.86
C ALA A 658 -1.55 1.77 35.01
N GLY A 659 -1.33 2.24 33.78
CA GLY A 659 -2.38 2.58 32.83
C GLY A 659 -3.21 1.36 32.44
N ILE A 660 -2.55 0.24 32.13
CA ILE A 660 -3.23 -1.03 31.84
C ILE A 660 -4.05 -1.48 33.06
N ALA A 661 -3.45 -1.49 34.25
CA ALA A 661 -4.16 -1.88 35.46
C ALA A 661 -5.39 -1.00 35.71
N ALA A 662 -5.27 0.32 35.52
CA ALA A 662 -6.39 1.24 35.64
C ALA A 662 -7.49 0.97 34.62
N TYR A 663 -7.13 0.64 33.38
CA TYR A 663 -8.09 0.26 32.34
C TYR A 663 -8.85 -1.01 32.74
N LEU A 664 -8.13 -2.06 33.12
CA LEU A 664 -8.74 -3.34 33.50
C LEU A 664 -9.67 -3.20 34.71
N ILE A 665 -9.32 -2.38 35.70
CA ILE A 665 -10.18 -2.08 36.86
C ILE A 665 -11.44 -1.30 36.44
N SER A 666 -11.34 -0.44 35.43
CA SER A 666 -12.50 0.33 34.94
C SER A 666 -13.41 -0.47 34.00
N ALA A 667 -12.88 -1.53 33.38
CA ALA A 667 -13.61 -2.40 32.47
C ALA A 667 -14.32 -3.57 33.19
N SER A 668 -13.81 -3.97 34.37
CA SER A 668 -14.44 -4.93 35.29
C SER A 668 -15.59 -4.30 36.08
#